data_AF-A0A1Y4L2C5-F1
#
_entry.id   AF-A0A1Y4L2C5-F1
#
_cell.length_a   1.000
_cell.length_b   1.000
_cell.length_c   1.000
_cell.angle_alpha   90.00
_cell.angle_beta   90.00
_cell.angle_gamma   90.00
#
_symmetry.space_group_name_H-M   'P 1'
#
loop_
_entity.id
_entity.type
_entity.pdbx_description
1 polymer ?
#
loop_
_entity_poly.entity_id
_entity_poly.type
_entity_poly.pdbx_seq_one_letter_code
_entity_poly.pdbx_strand_id
1 'polypeptide(L)'
;MKNAEKYQKNYFMPPVVTYDWVKKDSIDKPPIWCSVDLRDGNQALVEPMSLEEKLEFFRMLLKVGFKEIEVGFPAASETEYQFLRTLIEENMIPDDVTIQVLTQAREHIIKKTFEAVKGAPHAVIHLYNSTSVAQREQVFKKSKEEIKKIAVDGAVLLKELADSTEGNFTFEYSPESFTGTEVDYALEVCNAVLDVWKPEKEKKVIINLPATVEHSMPHVFACQVEYMHKHLAYRENVVLSLHPHNDRGCGVSDAELGILAGADRIEGTLFGNGERTGNVDIITLGMNMFAQGVDPGLDFSNMTEIKETYEKLTRMHVDVRQPYAGELVFTAFSGSHQDAIAKGMAWREEKECDKWTVPYLPIDPKDVGRRYDSDVIRINSQSGKGGVNYILKQSYGISLPKAMQEEVGYLVKDVSDKAHKELTPEWIYHIFEDHYINEKGIFSIEECHFKQENGILAESTIFHDGKKLVITGTGNGRLDAVSNAIKQYFGISYELSFYEEHSLTRGSSSKAAAYVGIKCNGKSCWGVGIDADIIKASIEALTVAVNKCGELKNTESTKDERMVEIMNYIQANYLDVTLEDLSEKFFLSKPYLSKYIREKSGMTFGDIVKNIRMKKAKALLKSSSMTVENIALSVGYQNVEHFNRLFKKAYHMTPIQYRNQKNK
;
A
#
# COMPACT_ATOMS: atom_id res chain seq x y z
N MET A 1 -9.24 36.90 -5.50
CA MET A 1 -8.15 37.58 -4.76
C MET A 1 -8.19 39.07 -5.09
N LYS A 2 -7.94 39.95 -4.11
CA LYS A 2 -7.61 41.37 -4.39
C LYS A 2 -6.17 41.40 -4.96
N ASN A 3 -5.81 42.41 -5.78
CA ASN A 3 -4.48 42.61 -6.39
C ASN A 3 -4.16 41.80 -7.67
N ALA A 4 -5.12 41.11 -8.30
CA ALA A 4 -4.85 40.42 -9.56
C ALA A 4 -4.43 41.40 -10.68
N GLU A 5 -4.93 42.63 -10.61
CA GLU A 5 -4.62 43.75 -11.48
C GLU A 5 -3.15 44.23 -11.45
N LYS A 6 -2.35 43.76 -10.48
CA LYS A 6 -0.91 44.08 -10.39
C LYS A 6 -0.04 43.22 -11.30
N TYR A 7 -0.60 42.14 -11.85
CA TYR A 7 0.16 41.15 -12.61
C TYR A 7 -0.24 41.18 -14.08
N GLN A 8 0.74 40.97 -14.95
CA GLN A 8 0.56 40.86 -16.39
C GLN A 8 1.44 39.73 -16.94
N LYS A 9 1.25 39.39 -18.21
CA LYS A 9 2.11 38.42 -18.90
C LYS A 9 3.52 39.02 -19.02
N ASN A 10 4.51 38.32 -18.46
CA ASN A 10 5.93 38.71 -18.48
C ASN A 10 6.75 37.79 -19.39
N TYR A 11 6.16 37.33 -20.49
CA TYR A 11 6.80 36.49 -21.51
C TYR A 11 6.49 37.04 -22.90
N PHE A 12 7.31 36.67 -23.88
CA PHE A 12 7.18 37.12 -25.27
C PHE A 12 6.95 35.91 -26.18
N MET A 13 5.93 35.97 -27.04
CA MET A 13 5.77 34.98 -28.11
C MET A 13 6.84 35.22 -29.18
N PRO A 14 7.31 34.16 -29.87
CA PRO A 14 8.19 34.35 -31.01
C PRO A 14 7.48 35.12 -32.14
N PRO A 15 8.23 35.87 -32.97
CA PRO A 15 7.65 36.64 -34.10
C PRO A 15 6.86 35.77 -35.08
N VAL A 16 7.31 34.53 -35.28
CA VAL A 16 6.61 33.51 -36.08
C VAL A 16 6.50 32.27 -35.21
N VAL A 17 5.27 31.81 -34.98
CA VAL A 17 5.01 30.61 -34.19
C VAL A 17 4.82 29.42 -35.13
N THR A 18 5.50 28.32 -34.84
CA THR A 18 5.25 27.01 -35.46
C THR A 18 4.82 26.00 -34.39
N TYR A 19 4.36 24.83 -34.84
CA TYR A 19 3.81 23.79 -33.96
C TYR A 19 4.23 22.39 -34.42
N ASP A 20 5.42 22.20 -35.00
CA ASP A 20 5.81 20.86 -35.49
C ASP A 20 6.05 19.90 -34.32
N TRP A 21 6.44 20.41 -33.16
CA TRP A 21 6.57 19.63 -31.93
C TRP A 21 5.27 18.95 -31.49
N VAL A 22 4.10 19.55 -31.78
CA VAL A 22 2.78 18.98 -31.45
C VAL A 22 2.48 17.71 -32.26
N LYS A 23 3.16 17.52 -33.40
CA LYS A 23 3.01 16.34 -34.25
C LYS A 23 3.78 15.13 -33.74
N LYS A 24 4.63 15.31 -32.71
CA LYS A 24 5.37 14.24 -32.03
C LYS A 24 4.58 13.85 -30.78
N ASP A 25 4.43 12.56 -30.53
CA ASP A 25 3.66 12.03 -29.40
C ASP A 25 4.53 11.57 -28.22
N SER A 26 5.83 11.39 -28.45
CA SER A 26 6.76 10.81 -27.50
C SER A 26 8.22 11.22 -27.79
N ILE A 27 9.06 11.14 -26.76
CA ILE A 27 10.52 11.25 -26.88
C ILE A 27 11.04 9.86 -27.17
N ASP A 28 11.84 9.68 -28.23
CA ASP A 28 12.31 8.38 -28.72
C ASP A 28 13.77 8.07 -28.35
N LYS A 29 14.52 9.08 -27.90
CA LYS A 29 15.92 8.98 -27.47
C LYS A 29 16.19 9.93 -26.31
N PRO A 30 17.11 9.57 -25.39
CA PRO A 30 17.48 10.47 -24.32
C PRO A 30 18.20 11.72 -24.87
N PRO A 31 17.99 12.90 -24.27
CA PRO A 31 18.83 14.07 -24.52
C PRO A 31 20.22 13.85 -23.92
N ILE A 32 21.14 14.76 -24.22
CA ILE A 32 22.37 14.88 -23.43
C ILE A 32 21.98 15.40 -22.05
N TRP A 33 22.38 14.70 -20.99
CA TRP A 33 22.13 15.10 -19.61
C TRP A 33 23.31 15.86 -19.03
N CYS A 34 23.04 17.06 -18.51
CA CYS A 34 23.99 17.78 -17.67
C CYS A 34 23.42 17.96 -16.27
N SER A 35 24.09 17.36 -15.28
CA SER A 35 23.76 17.61 -13.88
C SER A 35 24.35 18.94 -13.46
N VAL A 36 23.51 19.82 -12.90
CA VAL A 36 23.92 21.09 -12.30
C VAL A 36 23.82 21.07 -10.78
N ASP A 37 23.73 19.89 -10.16
CA ASP A 37 23.57 19.71 -8.71
C ASP A 37 24.71 20.36 -7.91
N LEU A 38 25.95 20.26 -8.40
CA LEU A 38 27.14 20.77 -7.72
C LEU A 38 27.34 22.28 -7.81
N ARG A 39 26.59 22.96 -8.69
CA ARG A 39 26.57 24.42 -8.84
C ARG A 39 25.22 25.01 -8.46
N ASP A 40 24.19 24.80 -9.28
CA ASP A 40 22.87 25.42 -9.08
C ASP A 40 22.11 24.79 -7.90
N GLY A 41 22.21 23.47 -7.75
CA GLY A 41 21.67 22.78 -6.58
C GLY A 41 22.37 23.23 -5.29
N ASN A 42 23.71 23.22 -5.29
CA ASN A 42 24.51 23.54 -4.12
C ASN A 42 24.34 24.99 -3.64
N GLN A 43 24.25 25.97 -4.55
CA GLN A 43 24.09 27.37 -4.15
C GLN A 43 22.71 27.67 -3.52
N ALA A 44 21.71 26.85 -3.83
CA ALA A 44 20.37 26.98 -3.29
C ALA A 44 20.20 26.34 -1.89
N LEU A 45 21.22 25.63 -1.40
CA LEU A 45 21.21 25.04 -0.07
C LEU A 45 21.37 26.12 1.01
N VAL A 46 20.63 25.96 2.11
CA VAL A 46 20.82 26.80 3.31
C VAL A 46 22.23 26.63 3.87
N GLU A 47 22.71 25.38 3.86
CA GLU A 47 24.07 25.00 4.24
C GLU A 47 24.74 24.32 3.03
N PRO A 48 25.59 25.05 2.28
CA PRO A 48 26.29 24.49 1.12
C PRO A 48 27.20 23.31 1.50
N MET A 49 27.41 22.40 0.55
CA MET A 49 28.26 21.22 0.73
C MET A 49 29.72 21.59 1.04
N SER A 50 30.37 20.82 1.92
CA SER A 50 31.83 20.84 2.08
C SER A 50 32.55 20.30 0.84
N LEU A 51 33.87 20.44 0.79
CA LEU A 51 34.69 19.87 -0.29
C LEU A 51 34.49 18.34 -0.38
N GLU A 52 34.55 17.63 0.75
CA GLU A 52 34.38 16.19 0.83
C GLU A 52 32.97 15.76 0.39
N GLU A 53 31.94 16.51 0.79
CA GLU A 53 30.56 16.27 0.40
C GLU A 53 30.36 16.47 -1.10
N LYS A 54 30.97 17.51 -1.70
CA LYS A 54 30.97 17.71 -3.15
C LYS A 54 31.67 16.56 -3.90
N LEU A 55 32.80 16.08 -3.38
CA LEU A 55 33.50 14.92 -3.96
C LEU A 55 32.67 13.63 -3.85
N GLU A 56 31.95 13.43 -2.74
CA GLU A 56 31.00 12.32 -2.58
C GLU A 56 29.84 12.44 -3.58
N PHE A 57 29.25 13.63 -3.72
CA PHE A 57 28.15 13.88 -4.66
C PHE A 57 28.61 13.69 -6.12
N PHE A 58 29.80 14.18 -6.48
CA PHE A 58 30.38 13.97 -7.82
C PHE A 58 30.50 12.48 -8.17
N ARG A 59 31.00 11.66 -7.23
CA ARG A 59 31.07 10.20 -7.43
C ARG A 59 29.68 9.56 -7.57
N MET A 60 28.68 10.04 -6.85
CA MET A 60 27.29 9.60 -7.03
C MET A 60 26.79 9.92 -8.45
N LEU A 61 27.03 11.14 -8.96
CA LEU A 61 26.63 11.52 -10.33
C LEU A 61 27.32 10.65 -11.40
N LEU A 62 28.62 10.36 -11.22
CA LEU A 62 29.34 9.42 -12.07
C LEU A 62 28.72 8.01 -12.02
N LYS A 63 28.35 7.52 -10.84
CA LYS A 63 27.71 6.21 -10.64
C LYS A 63 26.33 6.14 -11.30
N VAL A 64 25.55 7.23 -11.23
CA VAL A 64 24.27 7.36 -11.94
C VAL A 64 24.47 7.38 -13.47
N GLY A 65 25.62 7.84 -13.96
CA GLY A 65 26.00 7.73 -15.37
C GLY A 65 26.08 9.06 -16.11
N PHE A 66 26.03 10.21 -15.42
CA PHE A 66 26.17 11.52 -16.05
C PHE A 66 27.51 11.65 -16.79
N LYS A 67 27.46 12.22 -18.00
CA LYS A 67 28.63 12.51 -18.84
C LYS A 67 28.98 13.98 -18.90
N GLU A 68 28.04 14.85 -18.54
CA GLU A 68 28.28 16.27 -18.34
C GLU A 68 27.85 16.68 -16.94
N ILE A 69 28.73 17.35 -16.20
CA ILE A 69 28.50 17.74 -14.80
C ILE A 69 29.02 19.16 -14.59
N GLU A 70 28.14 20.08 -14.23
CA GLU A 70 28.52 21.43 -13.83
C GLU A 70 29.02 21.45 -12.38
N VAL A 71 30.35 21.54 -12.24
CA VAL A 71 31.06 21.31 -10.97
C VAL A 71 31.23 22.58 -10.14
N GLY A 72 30.84 23.75 -10.64
CA GLY A 72 30.82 24.96 -9.83
C GLY A 72 30.95 26.28 -10.57
N PHE A 73 31.05 27.34 -9.77
CA PHE A 73 31.42 28.69 -10.21
C PHE A 73 32.74 29.07 -9.53
N PRO A 74 33.91 28.69 -10.10
CA PRO A 74 35.20 28.74 -9.40
C PRO A 74 35.66 30.15 -9.03
N ALA A 75 35.13 31.17 -9.69
CA ALA A 75 35.41 32.55 -9.34
C ALA A 75 34.59 33.08 -8.14
N ALA A 76 33.50 32.40 -7.75
CA ALA A 76 32.59 32.85 -6.71
C ALA A 76 33.10 32.59 -5.28
N SER A 77 33.76 31.46 -5.04
CA SER A 77 34.31 31.13 -3.73
C SER A 77 35.58 30.28 -3.81
N GLU A 78 36.37 30.28 -2.74
CA GLU A 78 37.58 29.47 -2.63
C GLU A 78 37.26 27.95 -2.62
N THR A 79 36.15 27.54 -1.99
CA THR A 79 35.73 26.14 -1.97
C THR A 79 35.42 25.62 -3.38
N GLU A 80 34.75 26.42 -4.21
CA GLU A 80 34.47 26.06 -5.61
C GLU A 80 35.77 25.91 -6.42
N TYR A 81 36.73 26.82 -6.19
CA TYR A 81 38.04 26.77 -6.83
C TYR A 81 38.79 25.50 -6.42
N GLN A 82 38.89 25.23 -5.11
CA GLN A 82 39.58 24.05 -4.57
C GLN A 82 38.95 22.75 -5.06
N PHE A 83 37.62 22.65 -5.06
CA PHE A 83 36.93 21.47 -5.58
C PHE A 83 37.31 21.16 -7.02
N LEU A 84 37.27 22.16 -7.90
CA LEU A 84 37.66 22.00 -9.30
C LEU A 84 39.14 21.63 -9.46
N ARG A 85 40.04 22.26 -8.69
CA ARG A 85 41.47 21.91 -8.69
C ARG A 85 41.69 20.47 -8.24
N THR A 86 41.02 20.03 -7.18
CA THR A 86 41.09 18.66 -6.69
C THR A 86 40.64 17.66 -7.75
N LEU A 87 39.51 17.91 -8.44
CA LEU A 87 39.04 17.02 -9.51
C LEU A 87 40.08 16.81 -10.63
N ILE A 88 40.77 17.89 -11.01
CA ILE A 88 41.78 17.87 -12.08
C ILE A 88 43.09 17.25 -11.58
N GLU A 89 43.62 17.74 -10.46
CA GLU A 89 44.95 17.37 -9.95
C GLU A 89 45.01 15.94 -9.42
N GLU A 90 43.90 15.43 -8.88
CA GLU A 90 43.78 14.04 -8.42
C GLU A 90 43.25 13.09 -9.52
N ASN A 91 43.12 13.57 -10.77
CA ASN A 91 42.66 12.79 -11.92
C ASN A 91 41.32 12.06 -11.68
N MET A 92 40.36 12.78 -11.11
CA MET A 92 39.06 12.22 -10.72
C MET A 92 38.01 12.25 -11.84
N ILE A 93 38.32 12.92 -12.96
CA ILE A 93 37.42 13.08 -14.10
C ILE A 93 37.66 11.92 -15.08
N PRO A 94 36.69 11.00 -15.28
CA PRO A 94 36.84 9.93 -16.26
C PRO A 94 36.97 10.45 -17.70
N ASP A 95 37.61 9.68 -18.58
CA ASP A 95 37.87 10.07 -19.99
C ASP A 95 36.59 10.39 -20.79
N ASP A 96 35.46 9.77 -20.43
CA ASP A 96 34.17 9.95 -21.08
C ASP A 96 33.28 11.00 -20.41
N VAL A 97 33.81 11.75 -19.43
CA VAL A 97 33.10 12.76 -18.67
C VAL A 97 33.69 14.14 -18.93
N THR A 98 32.81 15.10 -19.17
CA THR A 98 33.13 16.51 -19.33
C THR A 98 32.63 17.28 -18.14
N ILE A 99 33.52 18.05 -17.50
CA ILE A 99 33.10 18.99 -16.47
C ILE A 99 32.64 20.31 -17.11
N GLN A 100 31.68 20.98 -16.48
CA GLN A 100 31.22 22.31 -16.86
C GLN A 100 31.46 23.30 -15.73
N VAL A 101 31.84 24.53 -16.07
CA VAL A 101 32.06 25.61 -15.10
C VAL A 101 31.35 26.87 -15.54
N LEU A 102 30.66 27.53 -14.60
CA LEU A 102 29.96 28.77 -14.86
C LEU A 102 30.91 29.97 -14.75
N THR A 103 30.74 30.96 -15.62
CA THR A 103 31.39 32.27 -15.50
C THR A 103 30.47 33.40 -15.96
N GLN A 104 30.46 34.48 -15.18
CA GLN A 104 29.87 35.74 -15.62
C GLN A 104 30.70 36.37 -16.74
N ALA A 105 30.07 37.14 -17.63
CA ALA A 105 30.72 37.95 -18.66
C ALA A 105 31.48 39.17 -18.09
N ARG A 106 32.47 38.93 -17.22
CA ARG A 106 33.36 39.93 -16.62
C ARG A 106 34.81 39.45 -16.70
N GLU A 107 35.70 40.31 -17.19
CA GLU A 107 37.09 39.94 -17.50
C GLU A 107 37.83 39.23 -16.36
N HIS A 108 37.81 39.79 -15.15
CA HIS A 108 38.51 39.20 -14.01
C HIS A 108 37.92 37.86 -13.53
N ILE A 109 36.61 37.65 -13.72
CA ILE A 109 35.92 36.40 -13.38
C ILE A 109 36.25 35.32 -14.40
N ILE A 110 36.24 35.67 -15.69
CA ILE A 110 36.62 34.79 -16.77
C ILE A 110 38.07 34.33 -16.61
N LYS A 111 39.00 35.26 -16.35
CA LYS A 111 40.43 34.93 -16.12
C LYS A 111 40.60 33.93 -14.97
N LYS A 112 39.96 34.18 -13.83
CA LYS A 112 40.00 33.26 -12.68
C LYS A 112 39.37 31.88 -13.00
N THR A 113 38.36 31.85 -13.86
CA THR A 113 37.76 30.58 -14.33
C THR A 113 38.76 29.76 -15.13
N PHE A 114 39.51 30.39 -16.06
CA PHE A 114 40.58 29.71 -16.82
C PHE A 114 41.75 29.25 -15.96
N GLU A 115 42.12 30.02 -14.94
CA GLU A 115 43.11 29.57 -13.94
C GLU A 115 42.65 28.28 -13.26
N ALA A 116 41.35 28.18 -12.94
CA ALA A 116 40.78 27.04 -12.25
C ALA A 116 40.70 25.79 -13.14
N VAL A 117 40.35 25.92 -14.43
CA VAL A 117 40.23 24.78 -15.36
C VAL A 117 41.54 24.37 -16.04
N LYS A 118 42.67 25.04 -15.75
CA LYS A 118 43.94 24.71 -16.37
C LYS A 118 44.32 23.25 -16.16
N GLY A 119 44.61 22.53 -17.24
CA GLY A 119 44.94 21.11 -17.25
C GLY A 119 43.73 20.17 -17.27
N ALA A 120 42.50 20.69 -17.35
CA ALA A 120 41.31 19.85 -17.47
C ALA A 120 41.36 19.01 -18.77
N PRO A 121 41.04 17.70 -18.71
CA PRO A 121 41.04 16.83 -19.90
C PRO A 121 40.01 17.28 -20.93
N HIS A 122 38.83 17.72 -20.48
CA HIS A 122 37.85 18.47 -21.25
C HIS A 122 36.94 19.28 -20.30
N ALA A 123 36.72 20.56 -20.59
CA ALA A 123 35.83 21.42 -19.82
C ALA A 123 34.94 22.30 -20.72
N VAL A 124 33.64 22.36 -20.41
CA VAL A 124 32.70 23.34 -20.97
C VAL A 124 32.81 24.63 -20.15
N ILE A 125 33.14 25.74 -20.79
CA ILE A 125 33.13 27.06 -20.15
C ILE A 125 31.78 27.73 -20.45
N HIS A 126 30.92 27.77 -19.45
CA HIS A 126 29.56 28.31 -19.54
C HIS A 126 29.56 29.80 -19.22
N LEU A 127 29.49 30.62 -20.27
CA LEU A 127 29.36 32.07 -20.20
C LEU A 127 27.89 32.48 -20.10
N TYR A 128 27.58 33.41 -19.22
CA TYR A 128 26.23 33.99 -19.20
C TYR A 128 26.22 35.49 -18.88
N ASN A 129 25.14 36.14 -19.30
CA ASN A 129 24.69 37.44 -18.82
C ASN A 129 23.17 37.53 -18.96
N SER A 130 22.52 38.30 -18.11
CA SER A 130 21.07 38.48 -18.24
C SER A 130 20.70 39.30 -19.47
N THR A 131 19.63 38.88 -20.13
CA THR A 131 19.09 39.54 -21.32
C THR A 131 17.65 40.02 -21.13
N SER A 132 16.95 39.70 -20.04
CA SER A 132 15.52 40.02 -19.88
C SER A 132 15.21 41.52 -19.85
N VAL A 133 14.02 41.91 -20.30
CA VAL A 133 13.57 43.31 -20.29
C VAL A 133 13.72 43.92 -18.90
N ALA A 134 13.25 43.22 -17.87
CA ALA A 134 13.32 43.69 -16.49
C ALA A 134 14.76 43.92 -16.03
N GLN A 135 15.68 42.99 -16.29
CA GLN A 135 17.07 43.18 -15.88
C GLN A 135 17.78 44.27 -16.69
N ARG A 136 17.55 44.35 -18.01
CA ARG A 136 18.13 45.42 -18.85
C ARG A 136 17.72 46.81 -18.37
N GLU A 137 16.44 47.01 -18.07
CA GLU A 137 15.88 48.30 -17.69
C GLU A 137 16.15 48.67 -16.23
N GLN A 138 16.06 47.70 -15.30
CA GLN A 138 16.02 47.97 -13.86
C GLN A 138 17.36 47.70 -13.17
N VAL A 139 18.12 46.71 -13.64
CA VAL A 139 19.38 46.27 -13.02
C VAL A 139 20.57 46.89 -13.75
N PHE A 140 20.74 46.58 -15.03
CA PHE A 140 21.89 47.04 -15.81
C PHE A 140 21.73 48.50 -16.27
N LYS A 141 20.50 48.95 -16.48
CA LYS A 141 20.17 50.25 -17.08
C LYS A 141 20.90 50.45 -18.41
N LYS A 142 20.85 49.43 -19.26
CA LYS A 142 21.59 49.34 -20.53
C LYS A 142 20.65 49.02 -21.69
N SER A 143 21.01 49.52 -22.86
CA SER A 143 20.33 49.22 -24.12
C SER A 143 20.53 47.76 -24.57
N LYS A 144 19.71 47.30 -25.52
CA LYS A 144 19.88 46.00 -26.19
C LYS A 144 21.31 45.85 -26.76
N GLU A 145 21.80 46.87 -27.47
CA GLU A 145 23.16 46.83 -28.06
C GLU A 145 24.26 46.70 -27.00
N GLU A 146 24.16 47.41 -25.88
CA GLU A 146 25.15 47.30 -24.81
C GLU A 146 25.12 45.94 -24.11
N ILE A 147 23.94 45.33 -23.95
CA ILE A 147 23.79 44.00 -23.34
C ILE A 147 24.31 42.91 -24.27
N LYS A 148 23.99 42.98 -25.57
CA LYS A 148 24.59 42.12 -26.60
C LYS A 148 26.11 42.25 -26.61
N LYS A 149 26.64 43.48 -26.49
CA LYS A 149 28.09 43.71 -26.43
C LYS A 149 28.76 43.01 -25.24
N ILE A 150 28.12 42.93 -24.07
CA ILE A 150 28.65 42.18 -22.93
C ILE A 150 28.83 40.70 -23.28
N ALA A 151 27.84 40.09 -23.94
CA ALA A 151 27.91 38.69 -24.39
C ALA A 151 29.06 38.48 -25.39
N VAL A 152 29.14 39.35 -26.40
CA VAL A 152 30.17 39.29 -27.46
C VAL A 152 31.57 39.49 -26.89
N ASP A 153 31.77 40.48 -26.02
CA ASP A 153 33.08 40.75 -25.41
C ASP A 153 33.53 39.56 -24.53
N GLY A 154 32.59 38.95 -23.78
CA GLY A 154 32.87 37.72 -23.02
C GLY A 154 33.22 36.55 -23.93
N ALA A 155 32.51 36.38 -25.04
CA ALA A 155 32.75 35.31 -26.01
C ALA A 155 34.12 35.44 -26.67
N VAL A 156 34.56 36.67 -27.00
CA VAL A 156 35.91 36.95 -27.52
C VAL A 156 36.96 36.56 -26.49
N LEU A 157 36.80 37.00 -25.23
CA LEU A 157 37.75 36.71 -24.17
C LEU A 157 37.86 35.20 -23.86
N LEU A 158 36.75 34.45 -23.88
CA LEU A 158 36.79 32.99 -23.74
C LEU A 158 37.67 32.35 -24.81
N LYS A 159 37.54 32.79 -26.07
CA LYS A 159 38.32 32.25 -27.18
C LYS A 159 39.82 32.55 -27.02
N GLU A 160 40.16 33.79 -26.68
CA GLU A 160 41.56 34.21 -26.45
C GLU A 160 42.22 33.42 -25.31
N LEU A 161 41.49 33.19 -24.21
CA LEU A 161 42.01 32.46 -23.06
C LEU A 161 42.06 30.95 -23.30
N ALA A 162 41.10 30.38 -24.04
CA ALA A 162 41.14 28.97 -24.41
C ALA A 162 42.34 28.64 -25.30
N ASP A 163 42.73 29.54 -26.21
CA ASP A 163 43.91 29.37 -27.08
C ASP A 163 45.24 29.45 -26.32
N SER A 164 45.24 30.10 -25.14
CA SER A 164 46.45 30.34 -24.33
C SER A 164 46.51 29.55 -23.01
N THR A 165 45.44 28.81 -22.67
CA THR A 165 45.35 27.98 -21.47
C THR A 165 45.53 26.51 -21.84
N GLU A 166 46.33 25.79 -21.06
CA GLU A 166 46.47 24.34 -21.20
C GLU A 166 45.16 23.63 -20.84
N GLY A 167 44.64 22.79 -21.73
CA GLY A 167 43.42 22.02 -21.56
C GLY A 167 42.65 21.89 -22.88
N ASN A 168 41.51 21.20 -22.84
CA ASN A 168 40.57 21.13 -23.97
C ASN A 168 39.26 21.79 -23.57
N PHE A 169 38.81 22.77 -24.36
CA PHE A 169 37.66 23.60 -24.00
C PHE A 169 36.62 23.68 -25.11
N THR A 170 35.36 23.52 -24.71
CA THR A 170 34.17 23.87 -25.48
C THR A 170 33.40 24.95 -24.74
N PHE A 171 32.45 25.61 -25.42
CA PHE A 171 31.78 26.79 -24.88
C PHE A 171 30.27 26.61 -24.82
N GLU A 172 29.70 27.15 -23.76
CA GLU A 172 28.26 27.32 -23.61
C GLU A 172 27.92 28.79 -23.42
N TYR A 173 26.84 29.27 -24.05
CA TYR A 173 26.26 30.58 -23.78
C TYR A 173 24.81 30.49 -23.33
N SER A 174 24.50 31.21 -22.25
CA SER A 174 23.14 31.42 -21.76
C SER A 174 22.72 32.89 -21.82
N PRO A 175 21.69 33.27 -22.62
CA PRO A 175 20.95 34.50 -22.42
C PRO A 175 20.08 34.36 -21.15
N GLU A 176 20.66 34.63 -19.99
CA GLU A 176 20.01 34.42 -18.69
C GLU A 176 18.72 35.24 -18.58
N SER A 177 17.71 34.65 -17.92
CA SER A 177 16.34 35.14 -17.96
C SER A 177 15.72 35.15 -19.37
N PHE A 178 16.00 34.12 -20.17
CA PHE A 178 15.51 33.96 -21.56
C PHE A 178 14.00 34.10 -21.66
N THR A 179 13.23 33.49 -20.76
CA THR A 179 11.75 33.54 -20.77
C THR A 179 11.18 34.95 -20.56
N GLY A 180 11.95 35.86 -19.97
CA GLY A 180 11.64 37.29 -19.83
C GLY A 180 12.31 38.18 -20.90
N THR A 181 12.91 37.58 -21.93
CA THR A 181 13.57 38.25 -23.05
C THR A 181 12.72 38.15 -24.30
N GLU A 182 12.69 39.19 -25.13
CA GLU A 182 12.07 39.11 -26.45
C GLU A 182 12.80 38.07 -27.31
N VAL A 183 12.07 37.11 -27.88
CA VAL A 183 12.68 35.90 -28.49
C VAL A 183 13.58 36.23 -29.68
N ASP A 184 13.19 37.22 -30.48
CA ASP A 184 14.00 37.73 -31.60
C ASP A 184 15.30 38.38 -31.14
N TYR A 185 15.27 39.12 -30.04
CA TYR A 185 16.47 39.69 -29.44
C TYR A 185 17.35 38.63 -28.77
N ALA A 186 16.77 37.64 -28.09
CA ALA A 186 17.53 36.51 -27.56
C ALA A 186 18.26 35.75 -28.69
N LEU A 187 17.59 35.52 -29.81
CA LEU A 187 18.17 34.95 -31.03
C LEU A 187 19.33 35.81 -31.56
N GLU A 188 19.14 37.13 -31.65
CA GLU A 188 20.17 38.05 -32.11
C GLU A 188 21.44 37.98 -31.24
N VAL A 189 21.28 37.96 -29.91
CA VAL A 189 22.42 37.84 -28.98
C VAL A 189 23.13 36.50 -29.14
N CYS A 190 22.38 35.39 -29.21
CA CYS A 190 22.96 34.07 -29.41
C CYS A 190 23.72 33.98 -30.74
N ASN A 191 23.14 34.47 -31.84
CA ASN A 191 23.79 34.47 -33.15
C ASN A 191 25.06 35.34 -33.17
N ALA A 192 25.07 36.48 -32.46
CA ALA A 192 26.26 37.32 -32.33
C ALA A 192 27.40 36.60 -31.57
N VAL A 193 27.08 35.82 -30.53
CA VAL A 193 28.06 34.95 -29.83
C VAL A 193 28.55 33.84 -30.76
N LEU A 194 27.64 33.19 -31.50
CA LEU A 194 27.99 32.15 -32.46
C LEU A 194 28.88 32.67 -33.60
N ASP A 195 28.73 33.92 -34.04
CA ASP A 195 29.61 34.53 -35.05
C ASP A 195 31.04 34.79 -34.54
N VAL A 196 31.24 34.87 -33.22
CA VAL A 196 32.58 34.91 -32.60
C VAL A 196 33.20 33.51 -32.55
N TRP A 197 32.42 32.52 -32.09
CA TRP A 197 32.91 31.16 -31.86
C TRP A 197 33.02 30.34 -33.14
N LYS A 198 32.11 30.53 -34.09
CA LYS A 198 32.01 29.84 -35.39
C LYS A 198 32.12 28.32 -35.23
N PRO A 199 31.13 27.67 -34.60
CA PRO A 199 31.20 26.25 -34.28
C PRO A 199 31.27 25.39 -35.53
N GLU A 200 32.07 24.33 -35.44
CA GLU A 200 32.29 23.35 -36.51
C GLU A 200 31.80 21.97 -36.06
N LYS A 201 31.70 21.03 -37.00
CA LYS A 201 31.13 19.70 -36.75
C LYS A 201 31.89 18.94 -35.65
N GLU A 202 33.21 19.08 -35.63
CA GLU A 202 34.13 18.45 -34.69
C GLU A 202 34.20 19.18 -33.34
N LYS A 203 33.76 20.45 -33.29
CA LYS A 203 33.80 21.30 -32.10
C LYS A 203 32.51 22.13 -32.00
N LYS A 204 31.45 21.43 -31.60
CA LYS A 204 30.15 22.05 -31.36
C LYS A 204 30.20 22.98 -30.13
N VAL A 205 29.30 23.95 -30.11
CA VAL A 205 29.06 24.82 -28.95
C VAL A 205 27.65 24.63 -28.46
N ILE A 206 27.40 25.04 -27.21
CA ILE A 206 26.11 24.92 -26.57
C ILE A 206 25.45 26.29 -26.51
N ILE A 207 24.18 26.37 -26.92
CA ILE A 207 23.31 27.51 -26.60
C ILE A 207 22.28 26.98 -25.62
N ASN A 208 22.30 27.50 -24.40
CA ASN A 208 21.41 27.07 -23.33
C ASN A 208 20.31 28.10 -23.11
N LEU A 209 19.05 27.64 -23.10
CA LEU A 209 17.88 28.50 -22.96
C LEU A 209 17.24 28.27 -21.59
N PRO A 210 17.57 29.11 -20.59
CA PRO A 210 17.06 28.92 -19.25
C PRO A 210 15.65 29.50 -19.08
N ALA A 211 14.72 28.73 -18.51
CA ALA A 211 13.55 29.30 -17.86
C ALA A 211 13.93 29.73 -16.45
N THR A 212 14.83 30.72 -16.33
CA THR A 212 15.35 31.24 -15.04
C THR A 212 14.23 31.56 -14.07
N VAL A 213 13.15 32.13 -14.60
CA VAL A 213 11.84 32.11 -13.94
C VAL A 213 10.84 31.51 -14.92
N GLU A 214 10.04 30.56 -14.43
CA GLU A 214 8.96 29.97 -15.21
C GLU A 214 7.81 30.99 -15.35
N HIS A 215 7.77 31.75 -16.45
CA HIS A 215 6.78 32.83 -16.65
C HIS A 215 5.49 32.39 -17.36
N SER A 216 5.50 31.26 -18.05
CA SER A 216 4.47 30.91 -19.01
C SER A 216 3.99 29.46 -18.87
N MET A 217 3.04 29.05 -19.71
CA MET A 217 2.67 27.63 -19.77
C MET A 217 3.64 26.89 -20.70
N PRO A 218 3.80 25.56 -20.55
CA PRO A 218 4.82 24.82 -21.28
C PRO A 218 4.76 24.91 -22.81
N HIS A 219 3.56 24.99 -23.39
CA HIS A 219 3.42 25.17 -24.84
C HIS A 219 4.00 26.50 -25.35
N VAL A 220 4.05 27.54 -24.53
CA VAL A 220 4.67 28.83 -24.88
C VAL A 220 6.18 28.66 -24.92
N PHE A 221 6.77 28.05 -23.89
CA PHE A 221 8.21 27.76 -23.86
C PHE A 221 8.62 26.86 -25.03
N ALA A 222 7.87 25.80 -25.32
CA ALA A 222 8.10 24.95 -26.48
C ALA A 222 8.08 25.72 -27.82
N CYS A 223 7.15 26.68 -27.98
CA CYS A 223 7.14 27.56 -29.17
C CYS A 223 8.37 28.46 -29.25
N GLN A 224 8.85 28.98 -28.12
CA GLN A 224 10.08 29.77 -28.06
C GLN A 224 11.30 28.92 -28.43
N VAL A 225 11.40 27.70 -27.88
CA VAL A 225 12.47 26.73 -28.18
C VAL A 225 12.45 26.34 -29.66
N GLU A 226 11.28 26.02 -30.24
CA GLU A 226 11.18 25.65 -31.66
C GLU A 226 11.60 26.81 -32.57
N TYR A 227 11.24 28.05 -32.19
CA TYR A 227 11.69 29.23 -32.92
C TYR A 227 13.22 29.37 -32.88
N MET A 228 13.84 29.24 -31.71
CA MET A 228 15.30 29.26 -31.57
C MET A 228 15.94 28.13 -32.38
N HIS A 229 15.42 26.90 -32.28
CA HIS A 229 15.87 25.74 -33.04
C HIS A 229 15.90 26.00 -34.56
N LYS A 230 14.89 26.68 -35.10
CA LYS A 230 14.76 26.93 -36.54
C LYS A 230 15.59 28.11 -37.06
N HIS A 231 15.99 29.04 -36.20
CA HIS A 231 16.58 30.32 -36.62
C HIS A 231 17.99 30.58 -36.09
N LEU A 232 18.50 29.75 -35.18
CA LEU A 232 19.90 29.84 -34.75
C LEU A 232 20.83 29.62 -35.95
N ALA A 233 21.84 30.48 -36.07
CA ALA A 233 22.92 30.31 -37.02
C ALA A 233 23.73 29.05 -36.67
N TYR A 234 24.39 28.43 -37.66
CA TYR A 234 25.22 27.24 -37.47
C TYR A 234 24.49 26.08 -36.75
N ARG A 235 23.16 25.97 -36.92
CA ARG A 235 22.29 25.09 -36.11
C ARG A 235 22.81 23.65 -36.04
N GLU A 236 23.36 23.11 -37.12
CA GLU A 236 23.92 21.76 -37.20
C GLU A 236 25.12 21.52 -36.25
N ASN A 237 25.83 22.59 -35.89
CA ASN A 237 26.99 22.59 -35.00
C ASN A 237 26.68 23.20 -33.62
N VAL A 238 25.40 23.47 -33.33
CA VAL A 238 24.93 23.91 -32.02
C VAL A 238 24.23 22.76 -31.31
N VAL A 239 24.57 22.54 -30.05
CA VAL A 239 23.79 21.73 -29.11
C VAL A 239 22.82 22.68 -28.42
N LEU A 240 21.52 22.53 -28.71
CA LEU A 240 20.50 23.37 -28.08
C LEU A 240 20.14 22.79 -26.71
N SER A 241 20.52 23.48 -25.64
CA SER A 241 20.29 23.07 -24.25
C SER A 241 19.12 23.82 -23.63
N LEU A 242 18.42 23.18 -22.69
CA LEU A 242 17.38 23.81 -21.87
C LEU A 242 17.74 23.72 -20.39
N HIS A 243 17.41 24.76 -19.63
CA HIS A 243 17.59 24.81 -18.18
C HIS A 243 16.31 25.35 -17.52
N PRO A 244 15.24 24.54 -17.41
CA PRO A 244 14.00 25.01 -16.82
C PRO A 244 14.04 25.00 -15.29
N HIS A 245 13.63 26.10 -14.65
CA HIS A 245 13.19 26.09 -13.25
C HIS A 245 11.71 25.71 -13.15
N ASN A 246 11.15 25.72 -11.94
CA ASN A 246 9.85 25.13 -11.64
C ASN A 246 8.85 26.08 -10.95
N ASP A 247 8.92 27.40 -11.18
CA ASP A 247 8.16 28.40 -10.42
C ASP A 247 6.63 28.28 -10.56
N ARG A 248 6.15 27.62 -11.62
CA ARG A 248 4.74 27.32 -11.90
C ARG A 248 4.45 25.81 -11.79
N GLY A 249 5.44 25.02 -11.36
CA GLY A 249 5.33 23.58 -11.19
C GLY A 249 5.30 22.81 -12.51
N CYS A 250 5.80 23.38 -13.62
CA CYS A 250 5.80 22.69 -14.92
C CYS A 250 7.20 22.53 -15.54
N GLY A 251 8.30 22.64 -14.78
CA GLY A 251 9.67 22.47 -15.30
C GLY A 251 9.91 21.16 -16.06
N VAL A 252 9.30 20.05 -15.60
CA VAL A 252 9.31 18.74 -16.30
C VAL A 252 8.61 18.84 -17.66
N SER A 253 7.43 19.46 -17.70
CA SER A 253 6.69 19.67 -18.95
C SER A 253 7.44 20.60 -19.91
N ASP A 254 8.08 21.65 -19.40
CA ASP A 254 8.90 22.59 -20.18
C ASP A 254 10.06 21.85 -20.86
N ALA A 255 10.74 20.96 -20.13
CA ALA A 255 11.80 20.13 -20.69
C ALA A 255 11.29 19.14 -21.74
N GLU A 256 10.25 18.34 -21.44
CA GLU A 256 9.74 17.33 -22.37
C GLU A 256 9.23 17.96 -23.67
N LEU A 257 8.41 19.02 -23.60
CA LEU A 257 7.93 19.71 -24.79
C LEU A 257 9.07 20.45 -25.51
N GLY A 258 10.06 20.94 -24.79
CA GLY A 258 11.26 21.55 -25.36
C GLY A 258 12.12 20.54 -26.15
N ILE A 259 12.24 19.30 -25.69
CA ILE A 259 12.88 18.21 -26.45
C ILE A 259 12.10 17.94 -27.74
N LEU A 260 10.77 17.85 -27.67
CA LEU A 260 9.94 17.72 -28.87
C LEU A 260 10.10 18.92 -29.82
N ALA A 261 10.33 20.12 -29.29
CA ALA A 261 10.62 21.35 -30.04
C ALA A 261 12.02 21.41 -30.66
N GLY A 262 12.90 20.45 -30.37
CA GLY A 262 14.20 20.30 -31.01
C GLY A 262 15.40 20.71 -30.16
N ALA A 263 15.26 20.69 -28.84
CA ALA A 263 16.38 20.68 -27.93
C ALA A 263 17.14 19.35 -27.98
N ASP A 264 18.45 19.42 -27.77
CA ASP A 264 19.37 18.28 -27.81
C ASP A 264 19.86 17.88 -26.40
N ARG A 265 19.76 18.80 -25.44
CA ARG A 265 20.38 18.70 -24.12
C ARG A 265 19.49 19.30 -23.02
N ILE A 266 19.54 18.73 -21.82
CA ILE A 266 18.84 19.21 -20.63
C ILE A 266 19.83 19.40 -19.48
N GLU A 267 19.78 20.58 -18.86
CA GLU A 267 20.38 20.87 -17.58
C GLU A 267 19.32 20.77 -16.47
N GLY A 268 19.67 20.08 -15.39
CA GLY A 268 18.78 19.91 -14.24
C GLY A 268 19.48 19.25 -13.07
N THR A 269 18.69 18.85 -12.08
CA THR A 269 19.22 18.28 -10.84
C THR A 269 18.48 16.99 -10.46
N LEU A 270 19.09 16.22 -9.57
CA LEU A 270 18.41 15.11 -8.92
C LEU A 270 17.34 15.65 -7.97
N PHE A 271 16.12 15.09 -8.06
CA PHE A 271 14.96 15.47 -7.24
C PHE A 271 14.54 16.94 -7.36
N GLY A 272 14.96 17.62 -8.43
CA GLY A 272 14.57 19.02 -8.70
C GLY A 272 15.13 20.01 -7.69
N ASN A 273 16.31 19.78 -7.12
CA ASN A 273 17.01 20.80 -6.33
C ASN A 273 17.34 22.06 -7.15
N GLY A 274 17.48 23.20 -6.49
CA GLY A 274 17.92 24.45 -7.10
C GLY A 274 17.20 25.66 -6.52
N GLU A 275 17.45 26.81 -7.12
CA GLU A 275 16.91 28.08 -6.65
C GLU A 275 15.36 28.08 -6.54
N ARG A 276 14.85 28.59 -5.41
CA ARG A 276 13.40 28.79 -5.11
C ARG A 276 12.57 27.51 -5.15
N THR A 277 12.09 27.16 -6.34
CA THR A 277 11.23 26.01 -6.64
C THR A 277 11.99 24.85 -7.27
N GLY A 278 13.28 25.05 -7.53
CA GLY A 278 14.17 24.04 -8.06
C GLY A 278 14.40 24.13 -9.57
N ASN A 279 15.38 23.36 -10.02
CA ASN A 279 15.52 22.99 -11.43
C ASN A 279 14.52 21.91 -11.80
N VAL A 280 14.45 21.61 -13.10
CA VAL A 280 13.80 20.38 -13.56
C VAL A 280 14.44 19.15 -12.94
N ASP A 281 13.59 18.21 -12.49
CA ASP A 281 14.02 16.95 -11.90
C ASP A 281 14.41 15.94 -12.99
N ILE A 282 15.71 15.65 -13.10
CA ILE A 282 16.25 14.69 -14.08
C ILE A 282 15.78 13.26 -13.79
N ILE A 283 15.56 12.90 -12.51
CA ILE A 283 15.02 11.57 -12.18
C ILE A 283 13.63 11.42 -12.77
N THR A 284 12.77 12.42 -12.59
CA THR A 284 11.41 12.40 -13.17
C THR A 284 11.48 12.31 -14.70
N LEU A 285 12.32 13.11 -15.37
CA LEU A 285 12.44 13.05 -16.83
C LEU A 285 12.95 11.69 -17.34
N GLY A 286 14.03 11.17 -16.74
CA GLY A 286 14.60 9.88 -17.12
C GLY A 286 13.62 8.73 -16.87
N MET A 287 12.91 8.74 -15.74
CA MET A 287 11.92 7.72 -15.43
C MET A 287 10.63 7.83 -16.25
N ASN A 288 10.25 9.04 -16.70
CA ASN A 288 9.17 9.21 -17.67
C ASN A 288 9.50 8.52 -19.00
N MET A 289 10.76 8.62 -19.47
CA MET A 289 11.24 7.89 -20.65
C MET A 289 11.27 6.38 -20.40
N PHE A 290 11.81 5.94 -19.26
CA PHE A 290 11.88 4.53 -18.88
C PHE A 290 10.50 3.87 -18.86
N ALA A 291 9.50 4.54 -18.25
CA ALA A 291 8.12 4.06 -18.18
C ALA A 291 7.46 3.91 -19.56
N GLN A 292 7.99 4.56 -20.59
CA GLN A 292 7.54 4.45 -21.98
C GLN A 292 8.43 3.55 -22.84
N GLY A 293 9.43 2.87 -22.24
CA GLY A 293 10.31 1.93 -22.92
C GLY A 293 11.50 2.58 -23.63
N VAL A 294 11.86 3.81 -23.26
CA VAL A 294 13.05 4.51 -23.76
C VAL A 294 14.12 4.51 -22.67
N ASP A 295 15.29 3.99 -22.99
CA ASP A 295 16.44 3.98 -22.08
C ASP A 295 16.93 5.43 -21.85
N PRO A 296 16.88 5.94 -20.61
CA PRO A 296 17.33 7.30 -20.32
C PRO A 296 18.86 7.44 -20.37
N GLY A 297 19.63 6.36 -20.40
CA GLY A 297 21.09 6.39 -20.31
C GLY A 297 21.61 6.76 -18.91
N LEU A 298 20.75 6.71 -17.90
CA LEU A 298 21.06 6.95 -16.48
C LEU A 298 20.55 5.77 -15.64
N ASP A 299 21.30 5.37 -14.63
CA ASP A 299 20.98 4.24 -13.76
C ASP A 299 20.26 4.70 -12.48
N PHE A 300 18.96 4.39 -12.41
CA PHE A 300 18.11 4.62 -11.25
C PHE A 300 17.66 3.33 -10.55
N SER A 301 18.37 2.20 -10.80
CA SER A 301 18.01 0.87 -10.30
C SER A 301 18.02 0.77 -8.78
N ASN A 302 18.71 1.69 -8.08
CA ASN A 302 18.72 1.79 -6.62
C ASN A 302 18.31 3.19 -6.16
N MET A 303 17.04 3.54 -6.37
CA MET A 303 16.48 4.84 -6.01
C MET A 303 16.63 5.19 -4.53
N THR A 304 16.58 4.18 -3.66
CA THR A 304 16.74 4.34 -2.21
C THR A 304 18.14 4.86 -1.85
N GLU A 305 19.20 4.28 -2.42
CA GLU A 305 20.58 4.72 -2.19
C GLU A 305 20.81 6.14 -2.72
N ILE A 306 20.28 6.46 -3.90
CA ILE A 306 20.37 7.80 -4.49
C ILE A 306 19.67 8.82 -3.59
N LYS A 307 18.44 8.53 -3.14
CA LYS A 307 17.68 9.38 -2.20
C LYS A 307 18.45 9.58 -0.90
N GLU A 308 18.88 8.52 -0.23
CA GLU A 308 19.57 8.60 1.06
C GLU A 308 20.87 9.41 0.96
N THR A 309 21.65 9.20 -0.11
CA THR A 309 22.88 9.95 -0.35
C THR A 309 22.58 11.42 -0.63
N TYR A 310 21.58 11.70 -1.47
CA TYR A 310 21.14 13.07 -1.75
C TYR A 310 20.68 13.80 -0.49
N GLU A 311 19.79 13.20 0.31
CA GLU A 311 19.27 13.84 1.54
C GLU A 311 20.37 14.07 2.57
N LYS A 312 21.30 13.11 2.71
CA LYS A 312 22.49 13.26 3.57
C LYS A 312 23.35 14.45 3.16
N LEU A 313 23.70 14.54 1.88
CA LEU A 313 24.67 15.54 1.39
C LEU A 313 24.06 16.93 1.23
N THR A 314 22.79 17.02 0.82
CA THR A 314 22.09 18.30 0.63
C THR A 314 21.41 18.80 1.89
N ARG A 315 21.17 17.92 2.87
CA ARG A 315 20.34 18.18 4.06
C ARG A 315 18.89 18.56 3.71
N MET A 316 18.48 18.29 2.47
CA MET A 316 17.10 18.44 2.01
C MET A 316 16.34 17.13 2.18
N HIS A 317 15.03 17.21 2.10
CA HIS A 317 14.15 16.05 2.13
C HIS A 317 13.43 15.90 0.80
N VAL A 318 13.43 14.69 0.26
CA VAL A 318 12.65 14.33 -0.92
C VAL A 318 11.20 14.13 -0.49
N ASP A 319 10.28 14.88 -1.09
CA ASP A 319 8.87 14.82 -0.75
C ASP A 319 8.32 13.39 -0.88
N VAL A 320 7.43 13.00 0.04
CA VAL A 320 6.85 11.66 0.06
C VAL A 320 6.04 11.33 -1.20
N ARG A 321 5.71 12.33 -2.03
CA ARG A 321 5.04 12.20 -3.33
C ARG A 321 5.91 12.56 -4.52
N GLN A 322 7.22 12.78 -4.33
CA GLN A 322 8.15 13.00 -5.44
C GLN A 322 8.04 11.84 -6.44
N PRO A 323 7.78 12.09 -7.73
CA PRO A 323 7.61 11.02 -8.72
C PRO A 323 8.74 9.98 -8.64
N TYR A 324 8.38 8.70 -8.72
CA TYR A 324 9.28 7.52 -8.69
C TYR A 324 10.06 7.27 -7.39
N ALA A 325 10.37 8.29 -6.60
CA ALA A 325 11.24 8.18 -5.42
C ALA A 325 10.54 8.39 -4.07
N GLY A 326 9.42 9.10 -4.05
CA GLY A 326 8.67 9.39 -2.84
C GLY A 326 8.23 8.12 -2.10
N GLU A 327 8.00 8.22 -0.80
CA GLU A 327 7.60 7.07 0.03
C GLU A 327 6.22 6.51 -0.38
N LEU A 328 5.32 7.37 -0.87
CA LEU A 328 3.93 7.02 -1.16
C LEU A 328 3.64 6.67 -2.63
N VAL A 329 4.63 6.77 -3.52
CA VAL A 329 4.37 6.67 -4.99
C VAL A 329 4.10 5.25 -5.46
N PHE A 330 4.51 4.24 -4.68
CA PHE A 330 4.18 2.83 -4.92
C PHE A 330 3.20 2.28 -3.88
N THR A 331 2.40 3.15 -3.27
CA THR A 331 1.44 2.80 -2.23
C THR A 331 0.01 3.00 -2.73
N ALA A 332 -0.86 2.01 -2.53
CA ALA A 332 -2.29 2.13 -2.81
C ALA A 332 -3.10 2.07 -1.52
N PHE A 333 -3.74 3.18 -1.15
CA PHE A 333 -4.59 3.26 0.04
C PHE A 333 -6.02 2.75 -0.19
N SER A 334 -6.49 2.74 -1.43
CA SER A 334 -7.83 2.27 -1.78
C SER A 334 -7.86 0.75 -1.89
N GLY A 335 -8.77 0.10 -1.16
CA GLY A 335 -8.97 -1.35 -1.26
C GLY A 335 -9.33 -1.83 -2.67
N SER A 336 -10.01 -1.02 -3.49
CA SER A 336 -10.29 -1.38 -4.88
C SER A 336 -9.03 -1.31 -5.76
N HIS A 337 -8.13 -0.37 -5.50
CA HIS A 337 -6.85 -0.28 -6.22
C HIS A 337 -5.94 -1.45 -5.82
N GLN A 338 -5.89 -1.78 -4.53
CA GLN A 338 -5.15 -2.94 -4.02
C GLN A 338 -5.62 -4.25 -4.66
N ASP A 339 -6.94 -4.47 -4.75
CA ASP A 339 -7.53 -5.65 -5.41
C ASP A 339 -7.15 -5.70 -6.91
N ALA A 340 -7.20 -4.57 -7.61
CA ALA A 340 -6.80 -4.49 -9.01
C ALA A 340 -5.31 -4.72 -9.23
N ILE A 341 -4.44 -4.19 -8.35
CA ILE A 341 -3.00 -4.43 -8.36
C ILE A 341 -2.72 -5.92 -8.15
N ALA A 342 -3.34 -6.54 -7.13
CA ALA A 342 -3.16 -7.96 -6.84
C ALA A 342 -3.58 -8.86 -8.02
N LYS A 343 -4.72 -8.54 -8.66
CA LYS A 343 -5.17 -9.23 -9.88
C LYS A 343 -4.24 -9.01 -11.06
N GLY A 344 -3.74 -7.79 -11.25
CA GLY A 344 -2.76 -7.47 -12.29
C GLY A 344 -1.46 -8.23 -12.12
N MET A 345 -0.94 -8.30 -10.89
CA MET A 345 0.25 -9.10 -10.55
C MET A 345 0.04 -10.58 -10.83
N ALA A 346 -1.06 -11.16 -10.34
CA ALA A 346 -1.40 -12.57 -10.58
C ALA A 346 -1.59 -12.89 -12.08
N TRP A 347 -2.23 -11.99 -12.82
CA TRP A 347 -2.40 -12.13 -14.27
C TRP A 347 -1.05 -12.18 -15.00
N ARG A 348 -0.11 -11.30 -14.63
CA ARG A 348 1.23 -11.29 -15.24
C ARG A 348 1.98 -12.59 -14.98
N GLU A 349 1.89 -13.13 -13.77
CA GLU A 349 2.50 -14.41 -13.40
C GLU A 349 1.86 -15.58 -14.15
N GLU A 350 0.53 -15.64 -14.22
CA GLU A 350 -0.20 -16.71 -14.92
C GLU A 350 0.01 -16.69 -16.44
N LYS A 351 0.09 -15.49 -17.04
CA LYS A 351 0.21 -15.30 -18.49
C LYS A 351 1.65 -15.13 -18.97
N GLU A 352 2.62 -15.13 -18.06
CA GLU A 352 4.04 -14.88 -18.36
C GLU A 352 4.22 -13.60 -19.20
N CYS A 353 3.59 -12.51 -18.78
CA CYS A 353 3.61 -11.25 -19.54
C CYS A 353 5.01 -10.62 -19.57
N ASP A 354 5.56 -10.45 -20.77
CA ASP A 354 6.84 -9.76 -20.98
C ASP A 354 6.81 -8.27 -20.59
N LYS A 355 5.66 -7.60 -20.76
CA LYS A 355 5.49 -6.17 -20.46
C LYS A 355 4.87 -5.95 -19.08
N TRP A 356 5.20 -4.81 -18.47
CA TRP A 356 4.52 -4.34 -17.26
C TRP A 356 3.11 -3.86 -17.60
N THR A 357 2.10 -4.44 -16.94
CA THR A 357 0.67 -4.19 -17.21
C THR A 357 -0.17 -4.11 -15.92
N VAL A 358 0.46 -3.84 -14.78
CA VAL A 358 -0.25 -3.84 -13.48
C VAL A 358 -1.03 -2.54 -13.34
N PRO A 359 -2.35 -2.58 -13.05
CA PRO A 359 -3.14 -1.37 -12.86
C PRO A 359 -2.57 -0.47 -11.75
N TYR A 360 -2.69 0.85 -11.92
CA TYR A 360 -2.30 1.88 -10.93
C TYR A 360 -0.79 2.01 -10.63
N LEU A 361 0.06 1.11 -11.11
CA LEU A 361 1.52 1.20 -10.98
C LEU A 361 2.11 1.45 -12.37
N PRO A 362 2.75 2.61 -12.63
CA PRO A 362 3.27 2.92 -13.97
C PRO A 362 4.48 2.05 -14.35
N ILE A 363 5.25 1.59 -13.36
CA ILE A 363 6.44 0.73 -13.52
C ILE A 363 6.43 -0.37 -12.46
N ASP A 364 7.27 -1.41 -12.61
CA ASP A 364 7.53 -2.34 -11.52
C ASP A 364 8.40 -1.62 -10.46
N PRO A 365 7.94 -1.49 -9.21
CA PRO A 365 8.77 -0.87 -8.16
C PRO A 365 10.14 -1.56 -7.98
N LYS A 366 10.24 -2.85 -8.33
CA LYS A 366 11.51 -3.59 -8.23
C LYS A 366 12.59 -3.07 -9.17
N ASP A 367 12.20 -2.51 -10.32
CA ASP A 367 13.13 -2.01 -11.33
C ASP A 367 13.92 -0.79 -10.80
N VAL A 368 13.42 -0.12 -9.77
CA VAL A 368 14.08 1.01 -9.09
C VAL A 368 14.51 0.67 -7.66
N GLY A 369 14.61 -0.62 -7.33
CA GLY A 369 15.06 -1.09 -6.01
C GLY A 369 14.04 -0.89 -4.89
N ARG A 370 12.78 -0.66 -5.25
CA ARG A 370 11.66 -0.46 -4.33
C ARG A 370 10.74 -1.67 -4.33
N ARG A 371 9.72 -1.62 -3.49
CA ARG A 371 8.67 -2.66 -3.41
C ARG A 371 7.32 -1.97 -3.39
N TYR A 372 6.33 -2.63 -3.98
CA TYR A 372 4.95 -2.29 -3.71
C TYR A 372 4.67 -2.56 -2.24
N ASP A 373 4.26 -1.53 -1.50
CA ASP A 373 4.00 -1.64 -0.08
C ASP A 373 2.60 -2.23 0.14
N SER A 374 2.53 -3.57 0.17
CA SER A 374 1.30 -4.31 0.48
C SER A 374 0.93 -4.25 1.96
N ASP A 375 1.82 -3.80 2.83
CA ASP A 375 1.64 -3.79 4.27
C ASP A 375 0.95 -2.51 4.75
N VAL A 376 0.85 -1.50 3.87
CA VAL A 376 0.03 -0.28 4.05
C VAL A 376 -1.44 -0.56 3.69
N ILE A 377 -2.03 -1.62 4.23
CA ILE A 377 -3.49 -1.76 4.27
C ILE A 377 -3.99 -0.95 5.45
N ARG A 378 -4.08 0.37 5.25
CA ARG A 378 -4.70 1.28 6.20
C ARG A 378 -6.20 1.15 6.08
N ILE A 379 -6.85 0.45 7.00
CA ILE A 379 -8.31 0.43 7.08
C ILE A 379 -8.78 1.72 7.73
N ASN A 380 -9.30 2.61 6.90
CA ASN A 380 -10.06 3.80 7.28
C ASN A 380 -11.50 3.72 6.75
N SER A 381 -12.30 4.75 7.02
CA SER A 381 -13.70 4.86 6.60
C SER A 381 -13.95 4.69 5.08
N GLN A 382 -12.91 4.89 4.26
CA GLN A 382 -12.92 4.78 2.80
C GLN A 382 -12.46 3.39 2.29
N SER A 383 -11.98 2.52 3.17
CA SER A 383 -11.43 1.22 2.79
C SER A 383 -12.52 0.20 2.41
N GLY A 384 -12.24 -0.60 1.39
CA GLY A 384 -13.17 -1.62 0.88
C GLY A 384 -13.29 -2.84 1.80
N LYS A 385 -14.45 -3.51 1.76
CA LYS A 385 -14.78 -4.70 2.61
C LYS A 385 -13.75 -5.84 2.54
N GLY A 386 -13.00 -5.95 1.45
CA GLY A 386 -11.99 -7.00 1.24
C GLY A 386 -10.72 -6.83 2.09
N GLY A 387 -10.40 -5.63 2.55
CA GLY A 387 -9.16 -5.34 3.29
C GLY A 387 -9.05 -6.09 4.62
N VAL A 388 -10.16 -6.19 5.37
CA VAL A 388 -10.20 -6.84 6.69
C VAL A 388 -9.86 -8.33 6.58
N ASN A 389 -10.46 -9.01 5.60
CA ASN A 389 -10.23 -10.43 5.38
C ASN A 389 -8.78 -10.71 4.95
N TYR A 390 -8.20 -9.83 4.12
CA TYR A 390 -6.81 -9.95 3.72
C TYR A 390 -5.88 -9.81 4.93
N ILE A 391 -6.09 -8.81 5.80
CA ILE A 391 -5.27 -8.59 7.01
C ILE A 391 -5.36 -9.80 7.94
N LEU A 392 -6.56 -10.28 8.26
CA LEU A 392 -6.73 -11.45 9.14
C LEU A 392 -6.05 -12.70 8.58
N LYS A 393 -6.09 -12.88 7.26
CA LYS A 393 -5.43 -14.01 6.59
C LYS A 393 -3.91 -13.89 6.60
N GLN A 394 -3.36 -12.74 6.22
CA GLN A 394 -1.91 -12.56 6.08
C GLN A 394 -1.21 -12.42 7.44
N SER A 395 -1.75 -11.60 8.33
CA SER A 395 -1.11 -11.29 9.60
C SER A 395 -1.37 -12.35 10.69
N TYR A 396 -2.50 -13.08 10.60
CA TYR A 396 -2.94 -14.01 11.66
C TYR A 396 -3.30 -15.42 11.19
N GLY A 397 -3.23 -15.71 9.88
CA GLY A 397 -3.61 -17.03 9.32
C GLY A 397 -5.10 -17.33 9.35
N ILE A 398 -5.94 -16.36 9.72
CA ILE A 398 -7.40 -16.51 9.88
C ILE A 398 -8.05 -16.33 8.51
N SER A 399 -8.44 -17.45 7.89
CA SER A 399 -9.21 -17.46 6.64
C SER A 399 -10.70 -17.46 6.94
N LEU A 400 -11.37 -16.31 6.81
CA LEU A 400 -12.79 -16.20 7.12
C LEU A 400 -13.66 -16.93 6.08
N PRO A 401 -14.66 -17.73 6.51
CA PRO A 401 -15.68 -18.27 5.62
C PRO A 401 -16.38 -17.17 4.82
N LYS A 402 -16.69 -17.44 3.55
CA LYS A 402 -17.30 -16.44 2.65
C LYS A 402 -18.58 -15.82 3.19
N ALA A 403 -19.39 -16.61 3.92
CA ALA A 403 -20.63 -16.15 4.55
C ALA A 403 -20.40 -15.23 5.77
N MET A 404 -19.21 -15.23 6.35
CA MET A 404 -18.83 -14.44 7.53
C MET A 404 -18.11 -13.13 7.15
N GLN A 405 -17.44 -13.10 5.98
CA GLN A 405 -16.61 -11.97 5.53
C GLN A 405 -17.34 -10.62 5.54
N GLU A 406 -18.60 -10.59 5.10
CA GLU A 406 -19.36 -9.34 5.06
C GLU A 406 -19.69 -8.80 6.46
N GLU A 407 -20.10 -9.68 7.38
CA GLU A 407 -20.44 -9.30 8.75
C GLU A 407 -19.21 -8.76 9.50
N VAL A 408 -18.07 -9.45 9.40
CA VAL A 408 -16.80 -9.02 10.00
C VAL A 408 -16.33 -7.70 9.39
N GLY A 409 -16.48 -7.55 8.07
CA GLY A 409 -16.16 -6.30 7.38
C GLY A 409 -16.97 -5.12 7.89
N TYR A 410 -18.28 -5.29 8.14
CA TYR A 410 -19.12 -4.25 8.71
C TYR A 410 -18.76 -3.92 10.16
N LEU A 411 -18.47 -4.92 10.99
CA LEU A 411 -18.08 -4.70 12.39
C LEU A 411 -16.82 -3.83 12.49
N VAL A 412 -15.75 -4.20 11.78
CA VAL A 412 -14.47 -3.49 11.84
C VAL A 412 -14.61 -2.08 11.26
N LYS A 413 -15.40 -1.92 10.20
CA LYS A 413 -15.67 -0.61 9.61
C LYS A 413 -16.43 0.32 10.56
N ASP A 414 -17.48 -0.17 11.22
CA ASP A 414 -18.26 0.61 12.19
C ASP A 414 -17.39 1.12 13.35
N VAL A 415 -16.43 0.31 13.81
CA VAL A 415 -15.45 0.72 14.82
C VAL A 415 -14.51 1.81 14.29
N SER A 416 -13.97 1.66 13.07
CA SER A 416 -13.12 2.68 12.43
C SER A 416 -13.86 4.01 12.22
N ASP A 417 -15.11 3.95 11.73
CA ASP A 417 -15.96 5.11 11.47
C ASP A 417 -16.23 5.90 12.75
N LYS A 418 -16.56 5.21 13.85
CA LYS A 418 -16.78 5.84 15.17
C LYS A 418 -15.52 6.41 15.79
N ALA A 419 -14.38 5.74 15.58
CA ALA A 419 -13.10 6.18 16.14
C ALA A 419 -12.46 7.34 15.34
N HIS A 420 -12.93 7.61 14.11
CA HIS A 420 -12.30 8.51 13.15
C HIS A 420 -10.79 8.26 12.97
N LYS A 421 -10.39 6.98 13.03
CA LYS A 421 -8.99 6.56 13.02
C LYS A 421 -8.77 5.36 12.11
N GLU A 422 -7.55 5.31 11.57
CA GLU A 422 -7.00 4.11 10.94
C GLU A 422 -6.84 3.02 12.00
N LEU A 423 -7.24 1.79 11.66
CA LEU A 423 -7.06 0.62 12.52
C LEU A 423 -5.79 -0.13 12.12
N THR A 424 -4.92 -0.43 13.09
CA THR A 424 -3.75 -1.30 12.85
C THR A 424 -4.19 -2.76 12.73
N PRO A 425 -3.37 -3.65 12.13
CA PRO A 425 -3.64 -5.09 12.09
C PRO A 425 -3.96 -5.68 13.47
N GLU A 426 -3.24 -5.26 14.52
CA GLU A 426 -3.46 -5.69 15.90
C GLU A 426 -4.82 -5.28 16.41
N TRP A 427 -5.24 -4.05 16.12
CA TRP A 427 -6.54 -3.56 16.55
C TRP A 427 -7.68 -4.29 15.81
N ILE A 428 -7.51 -4.56 14.52
CA ILE A 428 -8.45 -5.37 13.72
C ILE A 428 -8.58 -6.77 14.32
N TYR A 429 -7.46 -7.40 14.68
CA TYR A 429 -7.45 -8.69 15.34
C TYR A 429 -8.17 -8.63 16.69
N HIS A 430 -7.92 -7.62 17.52
CA HIS A 430 -8.62 -7.48 18.80
C HIS A 430 -10.13 -7.29 18.65
N ILE A 431 -10.59 -6.48 17.69
CA ILE A 431 -12.03 -6.33 17.40
C ILE A 431 -12.64 -7.69 17.00
N PHE A 432 -11.93 -8.44 16.15
CA PHE A 432 -12.35 -9.76 15.73
C PHE A 432 -12.36 -10.76 16.89
N GLU A 433 -11.31 -10.78 17.70
CA GLU A 433 -11.12 -11.67 18.83
C GLU A 433 -12.16 -11.42 19.93
N ASP A 434 -12.36 -10.16 20.33
CA ASP A 434 -13.36 -9.78 21.32
C ASP A 434 -14.75 -10.22 20.90
N HIS A 435 -15.10 -9.97 19.64
CA HIS A 435 -16.45 -10.26 19.18
C HIS A 435 -16.66 -11.74 18.84
N TYR A 436 -15.72 -12.42 18.20
CA TYR A 436 -15.93 -13.76 17.64
C TYR A 436 -15.24 -14.89 18.40
N ILE A 437 -14.33 -14.62 19.33
CA ILE A 437 -13.60 -15.64 20.11
C ILE A 437 -13.90 -15.53 21.61
N ASN A 438 -13.91 -14.31 22.15
CA ASN A 438 -13.99 -14.08 23.59
C ASN A 438 -15.41 -13.79 24.11
N GLU A 439 -16.40 -13.62 23.22
CA GLU A 439 -17.80 -13.35 23.58
C GLU A 439 -18.47 -14.58 24.26
N LYS A 440 -18.19 -14.76 25.55
CA LYS A 440 -18.71 -15.83 26.42
C LYS A 440 -19.52 -15.26 27.59
N GLY A 441 -20.31 -14.20 27.34
CA GLY A 441 -20.94 -13.38 28.37
C GLY A 441 -22.01 -14.05 29.23
N ILE A 442 -22.63 -15.14 28.76
CA ILE A 442 -23.68 -15.87 29.51
C ILE A 442 -23.10 -17.15 30.11
N PHE A 443 -22.38 -17.95 29.32
CA PHE A 443 -21.75 -19.17 29.81
C PHE A 443 -20.45 -19.50 29.07
N SER A 444 -19.59 -20.27 29.74
CA SER A 444 -18.42 -20.92 29.14
C SER A 444 -18.46 -22.42 29.36
N ILE A 445 -17.69 -23.16 28.55
CA ILE A 445 -17.47 -24.59 28.71
C ILE A 445 -16.00 -24.78 29.06
N GLU A 446 -15.72 -25.28 30.25
CA GLU A 446 -14.35 -25.46 30.74
C GLU A 446 -13.78 -26.83 30.36
N GLU A 447 -14.63 -27.85 30.42
CA GLU A 447 -14.23 -29.24 30.23
C GLU A 447 -15.32 -30.03 29.48
N CYS A 448 -14.89 -30.97 28.66
CA CYS A 448 -15.78 -31.89 27.96
C CYS A 448 -15.19 -33.30 27.94
N HIS A 449 -15.95 -34.26 28.45
CA HIS A 449 -15.63 -35.67 28.33
C HIS A 449 -16.61 -36.35 27.37
N PHE A 450 -16.07 -37.26 26.56
CA PHE A 450 -16.85 -37.97 25.55
C PHE A 450 -16.80 -39.48 25.82
N LYS A 451 -17.98 -40.10 25.83
CA LYS A 451 -18.13 -41.55 25.89
C LYS A 451 -18.86 -42.04 24.64
N GLN A 452 -18.33 -43.09 24.01
CA GLN A 452 -18.92 -43.66 22.81
C GLN A 452 -19.71 -44.93 23.13
N GLU A 453 -21.03 -44.80 23.22
CA GLU A 453 -21.98 -45.90 23.49
C GLU A 453 -23.27 -45.66 22.67
N ASN A 454 -23.45 -46.38 21.55
CA ASN A 454 -24.60 -46.21 20.63
C ASN A 454 -24.87 -44.75 20.20
N GLY A 455 -23.78 -43.97 20.02
CA GLY A 455 -23.77 -42.53 19.79
C GLY A 455 -22.62 -41.87 20.55
N ILE A 456 -22.51 -40.55 20.53
CA ILE A 456 -21.59 -39.81 21.40
C ILE A 456 -22.39 -39.23 22.57
N LEU A 457 -22.03 -39.61 23.79
CA LEU A 457 -22.43 -38.93 25.01
C LEU A 457 -21.36 -37.90 25.36
N ALA A 458 -21.75 -36.64 25.49
CA ALA A 458 -20.91 -35.56 25.98
C ALA A 458 -21.33 -35.21 27.40
N GLU A 459 -20.34 -35.16 28.30
CA GLU A 459 -20.44 -34.56 29.62
C GLU A 459 -19.65 -33.26 29.59
N SER A 460 -20.35 -32.13 29.62
CA SER A 460 -19.77 -30.80 29.49
C SER A 460 -19.87 -30.06 30.82
N THR A 461 -18.74 -29.60 31.33
CA THR A 461 -18.72 -28.75 32.52
C THR A 461 -18.81 -27.29 32.09
N ILE A 462 -19.92 -26.66 32.44
CA ILE A 462 -20.21 -25.27 32.10
C ILE A 462 -20.05 -24.35 33.31
N PHE A 463 -19.66 -23.12 33.06
CA PHE A 463 -19.72 -22.03 34.03
C PHE A 463 -20.82 -21.04 33.61
N HIS A 464 -21.83 -20.86 34.46
CA HIS A 464 -23.00 -20.01 34.22
C HIS A 464 -23.45 -19.39 35.55
N ASP A 465 -23.69 -18.08 35.59
CA ASP A 465 -24.09 -17.34 36.81
C ASP A 465 -23.20 -17.59 38.04
N GLY A 466 -21.88 -17.64 37.84
CA GLY A 466 -20.91 -17.85 38.92
C GLY A 466 -20.82 -19.30 39.40
N LYS A 467 -21.51 -20.24 38.74
CA LYS A 467 -21.63 -21.63 39.18
C LYS A 467 -21.09 -22.59 38.12
N LYS A 468 -20.37 -23.61 38.60
CA LYS A 468 -19.86 -24.71 37.78
C LYS A 468 -20.87 -25.86 37.82
N LEU A 469 -21.40 -26.24 36.65
CA LEU A 469 -22.44 -27.25 36.51
C LEU A 469 -22.05 -28.26 35.43
N VAL A 470 -22.45 -29.52 35.62
CA VAL A 470 -22.25 -30.57 34.62
C VAL A 470 -23.55 -30.78 33.85
N ILE A 471 -23.49 -30.65 32.52
CA ILE A 471 -24.60 -30.92 31.62
C ILE A 471 -24.27 -32.11 30.73
N THR A 472 -25.28 -32.91 30.39
CA THR A 472 -25.10 -34.09 29.54
C THR A 472 -25.98 -34.01 28.30
N GLY A 473 -25.46 -34.52 27.19
CA GLY A 473 -26.19 -34.55 25.92
C GLY A 473 -25.70 -35.68 25.04
N THR A 474 -26.60 -36.21 24.20
CA THR A 474 -26.23 -37.23 23.21
C THR A 474 -26.44 -36.73 21.79
N GLY A 475 -25.49 -37.05 20.92
CA GLY A 475 -25.49 -36.64 19.52
C GLY A 475 -24.84 -37.68 18.60
N ASN A 476 -24.91 -37.40 17.30
CA ASN A 476 -24.26 -38.23 16.28
C ASN A 476 -22.75 -37.95 16.12
N GLY A 477 -22.26 -36.86 16.70
CA GLY A 477 -20.85 -36.48 16.76
C GLY A 477 -20.56 -35.70 18.05
N ARG A 478 -19.28 -35.40 18.32
CA ARG A 478 -18.84 -34.71 19.54
C ARG A 478 -19.46 -33.31 19.66
N LEU A 479 -19.40 -32.51 18.59
CA LEU A 479 -19.98 -31.17 18.55
C LEU A 479 -21.53 -31.20 18.68
N ASP A 480 -22.19 -32.14 18.03
CA ASP A 480 -23.65 -32.32 18.11
C ASP A 480 -24.10 -32.72 19.52
N ALA A 481 -23.35 -33.60 20.18
CA ALA A 481 -23.63 -34.02 21.56
C ALA A 481 -23.55 -32.83 22.54
N VAL A 482 -22.52 -32.00 22.42
CA VAL A 482 -22.37 -30.76 23.19
C VAL A 482 -23.49 -29.77 22.86
N SER A 483 -23.80 -29.55 21.58
CA SER A 483 -24.90 -28.67 21.16
C SER A 483 -26.24 -29.10 21.77
N ASN A 484 -26.52 -30.41 21.79
CA ASN A 484 -27.75 -30.95 22.37
C ASN A 484 -27.79 -30.77 23.90
N ALA A 485 -26.64 -30.92 24.60
CA ALA A 485 -26.54 -30.64 26.03
C ALA A 485 -26.89 -29.18 26.33
N ILE A 486 -26.32 -28.24 25.56
CA ILE A 486 -26.56 -26.79 25.70
C ILE A 486 -28.04 -26.45 25.44
N LYS A 487 -28.61 -26.95 24.32
CA LYS A 487 -30.03 -26.72 23.97
C LYS A 487 -30.96 -27.17 25.09
N GLN A 488 -30.71 -28.36 25.63
CA GLN A 488 -31.52 -28.90 26.73
C GLN A 488 -31.34 -28.08 28.00
N TYR A 489 -30.11 -27.75 28.37
CA TYR A 489 -29.82 -27.01 29.59
C TYR A 489 -30.42 -25.62 29.56
N PHE A 490 -30.28 -24.85 28.47
CA PHE A 490 -30.86 -23.51 28.37
C PHE A 490 -32.33 -23.50 27.97
N GLY A 491 -32.84 -24.56 27.34
CA GLY A 491 -34.22 -24.60 26.83
C GLY A 491 -34.39 -23.80 25.54
N ILE A 492 -33.33 -23.69 24.75
CA ILE A 492 -33.26 -22.92 23.50
C ILE A 492 -33.26 -23.86 22.28
N SER A 493 -33.61 -23.32 21.12
CA SER A 493 -33.57 -24.06 19.86
C SER A 493 -32.82 -23.29 18.77
N TYR A 494 -31.82 -23.93 18.19
CA TYR A 494 -31.06 -23.39 17.06
C TYR A 494 -30.61 -24.48 16.10
N GLU A 495 -30.38 -24.12 14.84
CA GLU A 495 -29.82 -24.99 13.80
C GLU A 495 -28.33 -24.69 13.61
N LEU A 496 -27.49 -25.72 13.58
CA LEU A 496 -26.09 -25.57 13.16
C LEU A 496 -26.07 -25.43 11.63
N SER A 497 -25.92 -24.20 11.15
CA SER A 497 -26.03 -23.88 9.72
C SER A 497 -24.71 -23.91 8.96
N PHE A 498 -23.59 -23.81 9.67
CA PHE A 498 -22.26 -23.77 9.06
C PHE A 498 -21.19 -24.31 10.00
N TYR A 499 -20.24 -25.04 9.42
CA TYR A 499 -19.02 -25.51 10.07
C TYR A 499 -17.88 -25.54 9.06
N GLU A 500 -16.75 -24.92 9.39
CA GLU A 500 -15.50 -25.01 8.64
C GLU A 500 -14.33 -24.97 9.62
N GLU A 501 -13.22 -25.61 9.27
CA GLU A 501 -11.99 -25.60 10.08
C GLU A 501 -10.75 -25.57 9.19
N HIS A 502 -9.68 -24.95 9.68
CA HIS A 502 -8.36 -25.02 9.05
C HIS A 502 -7.22 -24.84 10.06
N SER A 503 -6.01 -25.22 9.65
CA SER A 503 -4.78 -25.01 10.43
C SER A 503 -4.24 -23.59 10.25
N LEU A 504 -3.92 -22.88 11.34
CA LEU A 504 -3.33 -21.54 11.28
C LEU A 504 -1.84 -21.55 10.83
N THR A 505 -1.11 -22.61 11.17
CA THR A 505 0.31 -22.78 10.83
C THR A 505 0.59 -24.21 10.36
N ARG A 506 1.72 -24.44 9.66
CA ARG A 506 2.15 -25.79 9.25
C ARG A 506 3.02 -26.44 10.33
N GLY A 507 2.72 -27.68 10.70
CA GLY A 507 3.54 -28.50 11.62
C GLY A 507 2.72 -29.21 12.71
N SER A 508 3.34 -30.10 13.49
CA SER A 508 2.67 -30.91 14.52
C SER A 508 2.24 -30.12 15.77
N SER A 509 2.63 -28.85 15.89
CA SER A 509 2.24 -27.91 16.95
C SER A 509 1.25 -26.84 16.44
N SER A 510 0.61 -27.07 15.29
CA SER A 510 -0.32 -26.12 14.68
C SER A 510 -1.61 -25.98 15.49
N LYS A 511 -2.05 -24.74 15.72
CA LYS A 511 -3.41 -24.46 16.22
C LYS A 511 -4.42 -24.59 15.09
N ALA A 512 -5.60 -25.12 15.40
CA ALA A 512 -6.75 -25.16 14.51
C ALA A 512 -7.69 -23.98 14.79
N ALA A 513 -8.20 -23.35 13.74
CA ALA A 513 -9.28 -22.39 13.81
C ALA A 513 -10.57 -23.07 13.32
N ALA A 514 -11.60 -23.08 14.16
CA ALA A 514 -12.92 -23.61 13.85
C ALA A 514 -13.94 -22.47 13.77
N TYR A 515 -14.83 -22.52 12.78
CA TYR A 515 -15.86 -21.52 12.53
C TYR A 515 -17.23 -22.19 12.61
N VAL A 516 -18.06 -21.74 13.55
CA VAL A 516 -19.42 -22.27 13.75
C VAL A 516 -20.44 -21.15 13.50
N GLY A 517 -21.37 -21.42 12.58
CA GLY A 517 -22.52 -20.55 12.32
C GLY A 517 -23.81 -21.24 12.72
N ILE A 518 -24.60 -20.63 13.62
CA ILE A 518 -25.92 -21.11 14.01
C ILE A 518 -27.02 -20.19 13.50
N LYS A 519 -28.21 -20.74 13.25
CA LYS A 519 -29.44 -19.98 13.02
C LYS A 519 -30.38 -20.07 14.22
N CYS A 520 -30.69 -18.92 14.80
CA CYS A 520 -31.55 -18.74 15.97
C CYS A 520 -32.58 -17.65 15.64
N ASN A 521 -33.88 -17.99 15.58
CA ASN A 521 -34.97 -17.09 15.17
C ASN A 521 -34.74 -16.37 13.83
N GLY A 522 -34.23 -17.08 12.83
CA GLY A 522 -33.96 -16.54 11.50
C GLY A 522 -32.71 -15.64 11.41
N LYS A 523 -32.04 -15.35 12.52
CA LYS A 523 -30.76 -14.63 12.55
C LYS A 523 -29.59 -15.62 12.60
N SER A 524 -28.54 -15.33 11.84
CA SER A 524 -27.28 -16.06 11.91
C SER A 524 -26.41 -15.50 13.04
N CYS A 525 -25.78 -16.39 13.80
CA CYS A 525 -24.80 -16.04 14.83
C CYS A 525 -23.52 -16.85 14.59
N TRP A 526 -22.37 -16.17 14.63
CA TRP A 526 -21.07 -16.77 14.39
C TRP A 526 -20.20 -16.79 15.65
N GLY A 527 -19.45 -17.88 15.80
CA GLY A 527 -18.38 -18.01 16.77
C GLY A 527 -17.18 -18.71 16.16
N VAL A 528 -16.02 -18.37 16.70
CA VAL A 528 -14.71 -18.86 16.27
C VAL A 528 -13.98 -19.38 17.51
N GLY A 529 -13.33 -20.52 17.36
CA GLY A 529 -12.52 -21.11 18.41
C GLY A 529 -11.14 -21.46 17.88
N ILE A 530 -10.11 -21.22 18.69
CA ILE A 530 -8.71 -21.41 18.30
C ILE A 530 -8.02 -22.21 19.39
N ASP A 531 -7.70 -23.47 19.11
CA ASP A 531 -7.02 -24.35 20.05
C ASP A 531 -6.11 -25.35 19.32
N ALA A 532 -5.16 -25.95 20.03
CA ALA A 532 -4.35 -27.04 19.50
C ALA A 532 -5.18 -28.32 19.30
N ASP A 533 -6.25 -28.49 20.08
CA ASP A 533 -7.23 -29.56 19.90
C ASP A 533 -8.40 -29.08 19.03
N ILE A 534 -8.57 -29.72 17.87
CA ILE A 534 -9.62 -29.44 16.88
C ILE A 534 -11.02 -29.51 17.50
N ILE A 535 -11.25 -30.46 18.41
CA ILE A 535 -12.54 -30.61 19.09
C ILE A 535 -12.77 -29.49 20.08
N LYS A 536 -11.73 -29.08 20.81
CA LYS A 536 -11.82 -27.96 21.75
C LYS A 536 -12.09 -26.65 20.99
N ALA A 537 -11.37 -26.39 19.90
CA ALA A 537 -11.62 -25.25 19.01
C ALA A 537 -13.09 -25.24 18.52
N SER A 538 -13.62 -26.39 18.11
CA SER A 538 -15.02 -26.51 17.68
C SER A 538 -16.03 -26.20 18.78
N ILE A 539 -15.78 -26.67 20.00
CA ILE A 539 -16.65 -26.43 21.16
C ILE A 539 -16.63 -24.96 21.56
N GLU A 540 -15.46 -24.33 21.52
CA GLU A 540 -15.33 -22.89 21.78
C GLU A 540 -16.09 -22.06 20.75
N ALA A 541 -15.92 -22.37 19.46
CA ALA A 541 -16.64 -21.72 18.38
C ALA A 541 -18.16 -21.81 18.57
N LEU A 542 -18.67 -23.02 18.92
CA LEU A 542 -20.08 -23.22 19.23
C LEU A 542 -20.52 -22.42 20.47
N THR A 543 -19.70 -22.40 21.52
CA THR A 543 -19.99 -21.67 22.76
C THR A 543 -20.19 -20.18 22.47
N VAL A 544 -19.29 -19.57 21.69
CA VAL A 544 -19.40 -18.15 21.31
C VAL A 544 -20.63 -17.91 20.44
N ALA A 545 -20.86 -18.75 19.42
CA ALA A 545 -22.02 -18.62 18.54
C ALA A 545 -23.34 -18.65 19.33
N VAL A 546 -23.43 -19.54 20.33
CA VAL A 546 -24.63 -19.71 21.16
C VAL A 546 -24.80 -18.58 22.17
N ASN A 547 -23.72 -18.05 22.78
CA ASN A 547 -23.78 -16.86 23.63
C ASN A 547 -24.37 -15.63 22.91
N LYS A 548 -24.27 -15.57 21.59
CA LYS A 548 -24.88 -14.51 20.76
C LYS A 548 -26.34 -14.77 20.37
N CYS A 549 -26.90 -15.94 20.63
CA CYS A 549 -28.30 -16.25 20.30
C CYS A 549 -29.25 -15.45 21.20
N GLY A 550 -30.17 -14.71 20.58
CA GLY A 550 -31.10 -13.82 21.28
C GLY A 550 -32.06 -14.54 22.24
N GLU A 551 -32.35 -15.83 22.03
CA GLU A 551 -33.17 -16.63 22.97
C GLU A 551 -32.51 -16.81 24.33
N LEU A 552 -31.18 -16.85 24.35
CA LEU A 552 -30.38 -17.03 25.56
C LEU A 552 -30.40 -15.80 26.47
N LYS A 553 -30.60 -14.60 25.89
CA LYS A 553 -30.72 -13.34 26.64
C LYS A 553 -32.07 -13.19 27.37
N ASN A 554 -33.08 -14.00 27.01
CA ASN A 554 -34.41 -13.97 27.63
C ASN A 554 -34.62 -15.07 28.68
N THR A 555 -33.61 -15.90 28.94
CA THR A 555 -33.65 -16.91 30.00
C THR A 555 -33.42 -16.27 31.38
N GLU A 556 -34.41 -15.54 31.90
CA GLU A 556 -34.48 -15.26 33.33
C GLU A 556 -34.82 -16.56 34.08
N SER A 557 -33.81 -17.20 34.68
CA SER A 557 -33.90 -17.86 35.98
C SER A 557 -32.65 -18.69 36.23
N THR A 558 -32.09 -18.51 37.42
CA THR A 558 -31.22 -19.51 38.05
C THR A 558 -31.94 -20.85 38.04
N LYS A 559 -31.53 -21.74 37.14
CA LYS A 559 -32.09 -23.09 37.08
C LYS A 559 -31.74 -23.81 38.38
N ASP A 560 -32.77 -24.33 39.04
CA ASP A 560 -32.66 -25.00 40.32
C ASP A 560 -31.66 -26.17 40.20
N GLU A 561 -30.50 -26.05 40.85
CA GLU A 561 -29.37 -27.01 40.74
C GLU A 561 -29.83 -28.43 41.00
N ARG A 562 -30.70 -28.59 42.00
CA ARG A 562 -31.30 -29.87 42.37
C ARG A 562 -32.15 -30.44 41.23
N MET A 563 -32.86 -29.60 40.49
CA MET A 563 -33.63 -30.06 39.33
C MET A 563 -32.70 -30.50 38.19
N VAL A 564 -31.58 -29.80 37.97
CA VAL A 564 -30.57 -30.18 36.96
C VAL A 564 -29.96 -31.54 37.30
N GLU A 565 -29.57 -31.76 38.56
CA GLU A 565 -29.03 -33.04 39.02
C GLU A 565 -30.06 -34.18 38.91
N ILE A 566 -31.31 -33.94 39.29
CA ILE A 566 -32.40 -34.91 39.14
C ILE A 566 -32.58 -35.27 37.66
N MET A 567 -32.61 -34.28 36.76
CA MET A 567 -32.76 -34.53 35.32
C MET A 567 -31.56 -35.30 34.73
N ASN A 568 -30.34 -34.95 35.13
CA ASN A 568 -29.13 -35.68 34.72
C ASN A 568 -29.18 -37.14 35.19
N TYR A 569 -29.57 -37.39 36.44
CA TYR A 569 -29.69 -38.75 36.96
C TYR A 569 -30.78 -39.55 36.23
N ILE A 570 -31.94 -38.94 35.96
CA ILE A 570 -33.00 -39.57 35.15
C ILE A 570 -32.49 -39.89 33.75
N GLN A 571 -31.72 -39.00 33.12
CA GLN A 571 -31.15 -39.23 31.79
C GLN A 571 -30.08 -40.31 31.75
N ALA A 572 -29.24 -40.41 32.77
CA ALA A 572 -28.23 -41.47 32.86
C ALA A 572 -28.87 -42.84 33.10
N ASN A 573 -29.97 -42.90 33.84
CA ASN A 573 -30.59 -44.16 34.30
C ASN A 573 -31.98 -44.42 33.68
N TYR A 574 -32.31 -43.79 32.55
CA TYR A 574 -33.67 -43.74 31.99
C TYR A 574 -34.31 -45.10 31.68
N LEU A 575 -33.52 -46.19 31.60
CA LEU A 575 -33.99 -47.54 31.31
C LEU A 575 -34.82 -48.13 32.45
N ASP A 576 -34.36 -47.95 33.69
CA ASP A 576 -34.94 -48.62 34.87
C ASP A 576 -35.21 -47.68 36.05
N VAL A 577 -34.91 -46.38 35.91
CA VAL A 577 -35.11 -45.39 36.99
C VAL A 577 -36.56 -45.35 37.50
N THR A 578 -36.68 -45.33 38.82
CA THR A 578 -37.92 -45.19 39.58
C THR A 578 -37.89 -43.97 40.49
N LEU A 579 -39.05 -43.60 41.06
CA LEU A 579 -39.11 -42.57 42.10
C LEU A 579 -38.44 -43.02 43.42
N GLU A 580 -38.28 -44.32 43.66
CA GLU A 580 -37.51 -44.83 44.81
C GLU A 580 -36.03 -44.52 44.63
N ASP A 581 -35.47 -44.79 43.45
CA ASP A 581 -34.05 -44.53 43.16
C ASP A 581 -33.70 -43.04 43.32
N LEU A 582 -34.61 -42.15 42.88
CA LEU A 582 -34.47 -40.71 43.10
C LEU A 582 -34.61 -40.33 44.58
N SER A 583 -35.51 -40.98 45.31
CA SER A 583 -35.75 -40.73 46.74
C SER A 583 -34.50 -41.05 47.56
N GLU A 584 -33.88 -42.20 47.29
CA GLU A 584 -32.64 -42.63 47.93
C GLU A 584 -31.45 -41.76 47.52
N LYS A 585 -31.29 -41.47 46.21
CA LYS A 585 -30.15 -40.71 45.69
C LYS A 585 -30.12 -39.26 46.18
N PHE A 586 -31.27 -38.61 46.24
CA PHE A 586 -31.39 -37.19 46.57
C PHE A 586 -31.83 -36.93 48.02
N PHE A 587 -32.04 -37.98 48.82
CA PHE A 587 -32.51 -37.91 50.21
C PHE A 587 -33.83 -37.14 50.38
N LEU A 588 -34.79 -37.37 49.47
CA LEU A 588 -36.08 -36.67 49.42
C LEU A 588 -37.25 -37.66 49.38
N SER A 589 -38.34 -37.37 50.09
CA SER A 589 -39.52 -38.23 50.03
C SER A 589 -40.14 -38.27 48.62
N LYS A 590 -40.67 -39.43 48.20
CA LYS A 590 -41.36 -39.58 46.91
C LYS A 590 -42.48 -38.55 46.66
N PRO A 591 -43.36 -38.22 47.65
CA PRO A 591 -44.39 -37.20 47.44
C PRO A 591 -43.79 -35.82 47.14
N TYR A 592 -42.70 -35.47 47.83
CA TYR A 592 -41.98 -34.22 47.58
C TYR A 592 -41.35 -34.23 46.20
N LEU A 593 -40.62 -35.29 45.81
CA LEU A 593 -40.01 -35.41 44.48
C LEU A 593 -41.04 -35.31 43.35
N SER A 594 -42.16 -36.02 43.45
CA SER A 594 -43.19 -35.98 42.42
C SER A 594 -43.84 -34.59 42.30
N LYS A 595 -44.06 -33.90 43.42
CA LYS A 595 -44.58 -32.53 43.43
C LYS A 595 -43.56 -31.56 42.86
N TYR A 596 -42.33 -31.63 43.34
CA TYR A 596 -41.21 -30.78 42.95
C TYR A 596 -40.88 -30.89 41.46
N ILE A 597 -40.80 -32.10 40.91
CA ILE A 597 -40.60 -32.34 39.47
C ILE A 597 -41.75 -31.71 38.67
N ARG A 598 -42.99 -31.89 39.11
CA ARG A 598 -44.17 -31.35 38.41
C ARG A 598 -44.22 -29.82 38.44
N GLU A 599 -43.91 -29.21 39.57
CA GLU A 599 -43.86 -27.75 39.73
C GLU A 599 -42.74 -27.12 38.89
N LYS A 600 -41.56 -27.75 38.84
CA LYS A 600 -40.38 -27.19 38.16
C LYS A 600 -40.32 -27.48 36.66
N SER A 601 -40.82 -28.63 36.21
CA SER A 601 -40.76 -29.04 34.80
C SER A 601 -42.08 -28.94 34.05
N GLY A 602 -43.20 -28.75 34.75
CA GLY A 602 -44.55 -28.84 34.18
C GLY A 602 -44.98 -30.27 33.81
N MET A 603 -44.14 -31.29 34.03
CA MET A 603 -44.36 -32.69 33.65
C MET A 603 -44.30 -33.61 34.87
N THR A 604 -44.98 -34.77 34.80
CA THR A 604 -44.78 -35.81 35.82
C THR A 604 -43.47 -36.56 35.57
N PHE A 605 -42.91 -37.21 36.60
CA PHE A 605 -41.74 -38.09 36.44
C PHE A 605 -41.93 -39.12 35.30
N GLY A 606 -43.11 -39.74 35.23
CA GLY A 606 -43.43 -40.70 34.17
C GLY A 606 -43.44 -40.08 32.77
N ASP A 607 -43.91 -38.84 32.63
CA ASP A 607 -43.89 -38.11 31.36
C ASP A 607 -42.45 -37.79 30.91
N ILE A 608 -41.58 -37.41 31.86
CA ILE A 608 -40.17 -37.13 31.59
C ILE A 608 -39.44 -38.38 31.09
N VAL A 609 -39.55 -39.49 31.84
CA VAL A 609 -38.91 -40.77 31.45
C VAL A 609 -39.42 -41.23 30.10
N LYS A 610 -40.73 -41.16 29.87
CA LYS A 610 -41.34 -41.49 28.58
C LYS A 610 -40.79 -40.61 27.45
N ASN A 611 -40.68 -39.30 27.65
CA ASN A 611 -40.16 -38.39 26.62
C ASN A 611 -38.68 -38.68 26.29
N ILE A 612 -37.87 -38.99 27.29
CA ILE A 612 -36.46 -39.39 27.10
C ILE A 612 -36.39 -40.67 26.26
N ARG A 613 -37.14 -41.70 26.64
CA ARG A 613 -37.21 -42.98 25.91
C ARG A 613 -37.66 -42.79 24.46
N MET A 614 -38.68 -41.95 24.22
CA MET A 614 -39.17 -41.64 22.88
C MET A 614 -38.13 -40.90 22.03
N LYS A 615 -37.38 -39.94 22.59
CA LYS A 615 -36.27 -39.26 21.90
C LYS A 615 -35.14 -40.23 21.55
N LYS A 616 -34.75 -41.14 22.47
CA LYS A 616 -33.76 -42.18 22.20
C LYS A 616 -34.22 -43.16 21.12
N ALA A 617 -35.48 -43.57 21.17
CA ALA A 617 -36.07 -44.42 20.13
C ALA A 617 -36.05 -43.74 18.76
N LYS A 618 -36.39 -42.45 18.70
CA LYS A 618 -36.34 -41.63 17.49
C LYS A 618 -34.91 -41.56 16.90
N ALA A 619 -33.89 -41.46 17.75
CA ALA A 619 -32.50 -41.47 17.34
C ALA A 619 -32.08 -42.85 16.79
N LEU A 620 -32.36 -43.94 17.52
CA LEU A 620 -32.03 -45.31 17.11
C LEU A 620 -32.75 -45.72 15.81
N LEU A 621 -34.01 -45.31 15.62
CA LEU A 621 -34.73 -45.56 14.36
C LEU A 621 -34.06 -44.90 13.14
N LYS A 622 -33.32 -43.81 13.35
CA LYS A 622 -32.58 -43.08 12.30
C LYS A 622 -31.16 -43.61 12.09
N SER A 623 -30.49 -44.07 13.13
CA SER A 623 -29.06 -44.41 13.10
C SER A 623 -28.75 -45.90 13.10
N SER A 624 -29.69 -46.77 13.48
CA SER A 624 -29.45 -48.22 13.61
C SER A 624 -30.34 -49.08 12.70
N SER A 625 -29.82 -50.25 12.35
CA SER A 625 -30.53 -51.32 11.61
C SER A 625 -31.34 -52.26 12.51
N MET A 626 -31.40 -51.99 13.82
CA MET A 626 -32.12 -52.83 14.80
C MET A 626 -33.61 -52.96 14.44
N THR A 627 -34.24 -54.10 14.70
CA THR A 627 -35.70 -54.24 14.54
C THR A 627 -36.45 -53.29 15.49
N VAL A 628 -37.69 -52.93 15.16
CA VAL A 628 -38.51 -52.06 16.04
C VAL A 628 -38.70 -52.69 17.43
N GLU A 629 -38.78 -54.02 17.49
CA GLU A 629 -38.85 -54.79 18.72
C GLU A 629 -37.58 -54.64 19.57
N ASN A 630 -36.39 -54.80 18.96
CA ASN A 630 -35.12 -54.60 19.66
C ASN A 630 -34.93 -53.14 20.10
N ILE A 631 -35.43 -52.18 19.32
CA ILE A 631 -35.41 -50.76 19.72
C ILE A 631 -36.31 -50.54 20.94
N ALA A 632 -37.52 -51.09 20.94
CA ALA A 632 -38.45 -50.98 22.07
C ALA A 632 -37.80 -51.52 23.36
N LEU A 633 -37.17 -52.70 23.30
CA LEU A 633 -36.43 -53.28 24.42
C LEU A 633 -35.26 -52.39 24.87
N SER A 634 -34.44 -51.92 23.93
CA SER A 634 -33.25 -51.11 24.20
C SER A 634 -33.53 -49.72 24.80
N VAL A 635 -34.77 -49.25 24.73
CA VAL A 635 -35.20 -47.98 25.33
C VAL A 635 -36.14 -48.21 26.53
N GLY A 636 -36.23 -49.44 27.04
CA GLY A 636 -36.92 -49.75 28.29
C GLY A 636 -38.41 -50.08 28.16
N TYR A 637 -38.87 -50.58 27.00
CA TYR A 637 -40.24 -51.11 26.84
C TYR A 637 -40.22 -52.62 26.60
N GLN A 638 -40.81 -53.36 27.54
CA GLN A 638 -40.94 -54.83 27.46
C GLN A 638 -42.01 -55.30 26.46
N ASN A 639 -42.90 -54.39 26.03
CA ASN A 639 -43.99 -54.70 25.10
C ASN A 639 -43.94 -53.75 23.88
N VAL A 640 -43.71 -54.32 22.70
CA VAL A 640 -43.56 -53.58 21.43
C VAL A 640 -44.87 -52.91 20.97
N GLU A 641 -46.04 -53.50 21.25
CA GLU A 641 -47.34 -52.90 20.92
C GLU A 641 -47.60 -51.64 21.73
N HIS A 642 -47.27 -51.69 23.03
CA HIS A 642 -47.35 -50.53 23.91
C HIS A 642 -46.41 -49.40 23.45
N PHE A 643 -45.16 -49.75 23.10
CA PHE A 643 -44.21 -48.82 22.52
C PHE A 643 -44.72 -48.20 21.21
N ASN A 644 -45.21 -49.01 20.27
CA ASN A 644 -45.77 -48.55 19.00
C ASN A 644 -46.91 -47.54 19.21
N ARG A 645 -47.84 -47.82 20.14
CA ARG A 645 -48.95 -46.91 20.47
C ARG A 645 -48.45 -45.59 21.05
N LEU A 646 -47.49 -45.63 21.98
CA LEU A 646 -46.92 -44.41 22.57
C LEU A 646 -46.14 -43.58 21.54
N PHE A 647 -45.35 -44.24 20.68
CA PHE A 647 -44.59 -43.58 19.62
C PHE A 647 -45.51 -42.91 18.61
N LYS A 648 -46.57 -43.61 18.17
CA LYS A 648 -47.59 -43.05 17.29
C LYS A 648 -48.32 -41.87 17.92
N LYS A 649 -48.58 -41.90 19.22
CA LYS A 649 -49.17 -40.78 19.96
C LYS A 649 -48.21 -39.58 20.03
N ALA A 650 -46.91 -39.81 20.17
CA ALA A 650 -45.91 -38.75 20.31
C ALA A 650 -45.50 -38.10 18.98
N TYR A 651 -45.48 -38.86 17.89
CA TYR A 651 -44.95 -38.41 16.59
C TYR A 651 -45.94 -38.51 15.43
N HIS A 652 -47.21 -38.83 15.70
CA HIS A 652 -48.29 -38.98 14.73
C HIS A 652 -48.05 -40.02 13.62
N MET A 653 -47.07 -40.91 13.80
CA MET A 653 -46.74 -41.98 12.85
C MET A 653 -46.13 -43.18 13.58
N THR A 654 -46.19 -44.37 12.96
CA THR A 654 -45.58 -45.58 13.54
C THR A 654 -44.05 -45.55 13.45
N PRO A 655 -43.32 -46.26 14.33
CA PRO A 655 -41.87 -46.39 14.24
C PRO A 655 -41.35 -46.83 12.87
N ILE A 656 -42.06 -47.74 12.20
CA ILE A 656 -41.72 -48.21 10.84
C ILE A 656 -41.89 -47.09 9.81
N GLN A 657 -43.01 -46.36 9.85
CA GLN A 657 -43.22 -45.21 8.98
C GLN A 657 -42.15 -44.13 9.18
N TYR A 658 -41.79 -43.87 10.43
CA TYR A 658 -40.74 -42.91 10.78
C TYR A 658 -39.36 -43.34 10.26
N ARG A 659 -39.02 -44.63 10.31
CA ARG A 659 -37.79 -45.19 9.74
C ARG A 659 -37.78 -45.07 8.20
N ASN A 660 -38.89 -45.39 7.56
CA ASN A 660 -38.97 -45.43 6.09
C ASN A 660 -39.00 -44.05 5.43
N GLN A 661 -39.18 -42.96 6.20
CA GLN A 661 -38.97 -41.59 5.69
C GLN A 661 -37.53 -41.32 5.24
N LYS A 662 -36.57 -42.21 5.57
CA LYS A 662 -35.17 -42.11 5.11
C LYS A 662 -34.93 -42.69 3.71
N ASN A 663 -35.92 -43.36 3.11
CA ASN A 663 -35.81 -43.98 1.78
C ASN A 663 -36.56 -43.20 0.67
N LYS A 664 -36.76 -41.89 0.85
CA LYS A 664 -37.22 -40.96 -0.19
C LYS A 664 -36.29 -39.77 -0.29
#